data_AF-A0A944RAX9-F1
#
_entry.id   AF-A0A944RAX9-F1
#
_cell.length_a   1.000
_cell.length_b   1.000
_cell.length_c   1.000
_cell.angle_alpha   90.00
_cell.angle_beta   90.00
_cell.angle_gamma   90.00
#
_symmetry.space_group_name_H-M   'P 1'
#
loop_
_entity.id
_entity.type
_entity.pdbx_description
1 polymer ?
#
loop_
_entity_poly.entity_id
_entity_poly.type
_entity_poly.pdbx_seq_one_letter_code
_entity_poly.pdbx_strand_id
1 'polypeptide(L)'
;MSSDKKLLPDQGQRGQLSIFLGVALIITITLLAFVVNVGLFVKAKINLQNAVDAAAWSGAAVQARQLSNIAYLNWEMRNTYKEWMFKYYVLGQLSLTKTNLSVLDTAQPSDQVMSFRMDPFWKAGGGSMSDANYKSDVFDSHNLPSTCIHFGSEHNICDIYAVPGLPRFQTVGLPGIDEHHEKFLNAIVATKSKDCTSRSDLNFSAVMAWAFGIGNNPIFNGAPEIAAHRLGAWPQSFELALRIRNLEMIVNRPPVKQPICSQGSGCIKSGQLDNESTTLPLNERPIKAFWSAYRNLSQEMQGTFKLTELPPTPHDVAGENLSSFLIPKGVSIGQSGIPATVKHYLDLQAYPLNLVTFFSNFATSTGNISGVTSEGQCSSSKTALPVPGYLFGFIKNPSVLTYYAVKGEAQFVGLFSPFVNPSERGITLTAYATAKPFGGRIGPRLFGLGSEAIPSTVIPRPDGQNRSSPYVSAMAPVPCGPTTCFKAGDPIPMDSEFWAQEGQSIGGTPASGNDIHFVVPNLLYEYEDFSQLAVHSSAGSSILTLRKPNDEVASRTPTEEQRGLYDIEQFKLFAGIIDEATNASSPEIITPEQIEAAINLSRRPTKYEALNYMIPTVDNESINADSSSIVQNIDDVNENRTQYRLFAPLFGTDTLYPNISAIENIMEDYIDQNEEAIFQFVRSIGKVARSILNQATEGDDTYQQAARSYHDTVRKDDTDTLIPVNTADCSTLAGKFYTYFKGDENNTCGITPIPKGLKEYWNDKHQDDAEFSKTYSATYESPKEKGQAGLYLSAFMPGPGQGAENNGTITHPFLPEDPIIGKRNSYSTKLIATEKVIRGGKTPYIGTLSTYMERDSLGHTPTDLPNVIFKNTLDREHLDEFESGLNW
;
A
#
# COMPACT_ATOMS: atom_id res chain seq x y z
N MET A 1 95.91 -42.33 79.83
CA MET A 1 96.26 -43.17 78.67
C MET A 1 94.98 -43.43 77.90
N SER A 2 94.91 -42.96 76.63
CA SER A 2 94.08 -43.46 75.51
C SER A 2 92.53 -43.49 75.69
N SER A 3 91.65 -43.16 74.75
CA SER A 3 91.70 -42.55 73.41
C SER A 3 90.23 -42.29 73.00
N ASP A 4 90.03 -41.14 72.35
CA ASP A 4 89.09 -40.83 71.26
C ASP A 4 87.64 -41.36 71.25
N LYS A 5 86.65 -40.46 71.19
CA LYS A 5 86.17 -39.85 69.93
C LYS A 5 85.05 -38.83 70.20
N LYS A 6 85.22 -37.62 69.64
CA LYS A 6 84.24 -36.52 69.64
C LYS A 6 82.95 -36.92 68.91
N LEU A 7 81.82 -36.69 69.56
CA LEU A 7 80.47 -36.69 68.98
C LEU A 7 80.22 -35.38 68.20
N LEU A 8 79.81 -35.50 66.94
CA LEU A 8 79.24 -34.42 66.13
C LEU A 8 77.71 -34.36 66.35
N PRO A 9 77.10 -33.17 66.45
CA PRO A 9 75.66 -33.03 66.61
C PRO A 9 74.92 -33.05 65.26
N ASP A 10 73.75 -33.67 65.28
CA ASP A 10 72.80 -33.87 64.19
C ASP A 10 72.22 -32.53 63.67
N GLN A 11 72.76 -32.01 62.55
CA GLN A 11 72.29 -30.80 61.86
C GLN A 11 71.57 -31.16 60.55
N GLY A 12 70.30 -31.56 60.61
CA GLY A 12 69.54 -31.87 59.39
C GLY A 12 68.03 -31.62 59.41
N GLN A 13 67.36 -31.54 60.57
CA GLN A 13 65.89 -31.64 60.61
C GLN A 13 65.12 -30.34 60.94
N ARG A 14 65.78 -29.21 61.20
CA ARG A 14 65.07 -27.96 61.58
C ARG A 14 64.64 -27.06 60.43
N GLY A 15 65.09 -27.32 59.19
CA GLY A 15 64.75 -26.51 58.00
C GLY A 15 63.62 -27.06 57.12
N GLN A 16 63.31 -28.37 57.21
CA GLN A 16 62.33 -29.02 56.33
C GLN A 16 60.90 -28.54 56.59
N LEU A 17 60.52 -28.30 57.85
CA LEU A 17 59.20 -27.77 58.19
C LEU A 17 59.01 -26.36 57.64
N SER A 18 60.03 -25.50 57.71
CA SER A 18 59.97 -24.14 57.16
C SER A 18 59.93 -24.12 55.63
N ILE A 19 60.65 -25.00 54.96
CA ILE A 19 60.60 -25.14 53.49
C ILE A 19 59.22 -25.66 53.06
N PHE A 20 58.70 -26.69 53.74
CA PHE A 20 57.37 -27.23 53.46
C PHE A 20 56.27 -26.18 53.67
N LEU A 21 56.34 -25.42 54.76
CA LEU A 21 55.36 -24.38 55.08
C LEU A 21 55.49 -23.17 54.13
N GLY A 22 56.71 -22.82 53.71
CA GLY A 22 56.94 -21.82 52.67
C GLY A 22 56.38 -22.22 51.30
N VAL A 23 56.62 -23.47 50.88
CA VAL A 23 56.07 -24.00 49.61
C VAL A 23 54.55 -24.12 49.67
N ALA A 24 53.99 -24.62 50.77
CA ALA A 24 52.55 -24.73 50.95
C ALA A 24 51.86 -23.35 50.97
N LEU A 25 52.47 -22.34 51.62
CA LEU A 25 51.97 -20.97 51.62
C LEU A 25 51.98 -20.37 50.20
N ILE A 26 53.08 -20.56 49.45
CA ILE A 26 53.18 -20.09 48.06
C ILE A 26 52.11 -20.76 47.18
N ILE A 27 51.92 -22.07 47.31
CA ILE A 27 50.86 -22.81 46.57
C ILE A 27 49.47 -22.29 46.94
N THR A 28 49.21 -22.02 48.21
CA THR A 28 47.90 -21.53 48.66
C THR A 28 47.62 -20.12 48.14
N ILE A 29 48.64 -19.25 48.16
CA ILE A 29 48.53 -17.88 47.63
C ILE A 29 48.35 -17.88 46.11
N THR A 30 49.06 -18.73 45.36
CA THR A 30 48.91 -18.82 43.90
C THR A 30 47.54 -19.39 43.50
N LEU A 31 47.03 -20.40 44.22
CA LEU A 31 45.67 -20.92 44.03
C LEU A 31 44.60 -19.85 44.32
N LEU A 32 44.76 -19.08 45.40
CA LEU A 32 43.84 -17.97 45.73
C LEU A 32 43.87 -16.90 44.64
N ALA A 33 45.05 -16.48 44.20
CA ALA A 33 45.22 -15.49 43.12
C ALA A 33 44.60 -15.99 41.81
N PHE A 34 44.73 -17.28 41.50
CA PHE A 34 44.10 -17.91 40.33
C PHE A 34 42.57 -17.85 40.41
N VAL A 35 41.98 -18.26 41.54
CA VAL A 35 40.51 -18.22 41.74
C VAL A 35 39.97 -16.79 41.61
N VAL A 36 40.66 -15.80 42.18
CA VAL A 36 40.28 -14.38 42.06
C VAL A 36 40.37 -13.91 40.62
N ASN A 37 41.44 -14.22 39.88
CA ASN A 37 41.58 -13.85 38.48
C ASN A 37 40.50 -14.48 37.59
N VAL A 38 40.16 -15.76 37.82
CA VAL A 38 39.07 -16.44 37.09
C VAL A 38 37.72 -15.78 37.40
N GLY A 39 37.45 -15.44 38.67
CA GLY A 39 36.23 -14.74 39.07
C GLY A 39 36.09 -13.36 38.40
N LEU A 40 37.18 -12.58 38.37
CA LEU A 40 37.21 -11.28 37.69
C LEU A 40 37.06 -11.43 36.17
N PHE A 41 37.66 -12.46 35.57
CA PHE A 41 37.53 -12.76 34.14
C PHE A 41 36.08 -13.11 33.75
N VAL A 42 35.43 -14.00 34.50
CA VAL A 42 34.03 -14.37 34.27
C VAL A 42 33.11 -13.15 34.43
N LYS A 43 33.33 -12.34 35.47
CA LYS A 43 32.60 -11.08 35.66
C LYS A 43 32.80 -10.14 34.47
N ALA A 44 34.04 -9.98 33.99
CA ALA A 44 34.34 -9.12 32.86
C ALA A 44 33.65 -9.61 31.57
N LYS A 45 33.61 -10.93 31.36
CA LYS A 45 32.93 -11.56 30.21
C LYS A 45 31.42 -11.36 30.26
N ILE A 46 30.77 -11.58 31.40
CA ILE A 46 29.32 -11.33 31.58
C ILE A 46 29.00 -9.85 31.34
N ASN A 47 29.84 -8.96 31.87
CA ASN A 47 29.66 -7.52 31.69
C ASN A 47 29.76 -7.13 30.20
N LEU A 48 30.76 -7.66 29.48
CA LEU A 48 30.89 -7.46 28.04
C LEU A 48 29.68 -8.02 27.27
N GLN A 49 29.19 -9.22 27.63
CA GLN A 49 28.03 -9.80 26.96
C GLN A 49 26.78 -8.94 27.16
N ASN A 50 26.49 -8.50 28.40
CA ASN A 50 25.36 -7.62 28.68
C ASN A 50 25.44 -6.30 27.89
N ALA A 51 26.64 -5.73 27.76
CA ALA A 51 26.86 -4.54 26.95
C ALA A 51 26.58 -4.78 25.46
N VAL A 52 27.05 -5.90 24.91
CA VAL A 52 26.83 -6.24 23.49
C VAL A 52 25.37 -6.60 23.21
N ASP A 53 24.68 -7.27 24.14
CA ASP A 53 23.25 -7.53 24.06
C ASP A 53 22.44 -6.22 24.04
N ALA A 54 22.81 -5.26 24.90
CA ALA A 54 22.20 -3.93 24.92
C ALA A 54 22.45 -3.15 23.61
N ALA A 55 23.64 -3.26 23.02
CA ALA A 55 23.95 -2.68 21.71
C ALA A 55 23.08 -3.28 20.59
N ALA A 56 22.99 -4.61 20.51
CA ALA A 56 22.15 -5.29 19.52
C ALA A 56 20.69 -4.86 19.67
N TRP A 57 20.17 -4.87 20.91
CA TRP A 57 18.80 -4.46 21.22
C TRP A 57 18.52 -3.01 20.80
N SER A 58 19.42 -2.07 21.16
CA SER A 58 19.29 -0.65 20.86
C SER A 58 19.32 -0.36 19.36
N GLY A 59 20.26 -0.97 18.62
CA GLY A 59 20.32 -0.81 17.17
C GLY A 59 19.11 -1.39 16.45
N ALA A 60 18.64 -2.57 16.88
CA ALA A 60 17.39 -3.15 16.37
C ALA A 60 16.17 -2.29 16.71
N ALA A 61 16.14 -1.61 17.86
CA ALA A 61 15.03 -0.72 18.23
C ALA A 61 14.92 0.49 17.31
N VAL A 62 16.05 1.03 16.82
CA VAL A 62 16.05 2.10 15.80
C VAL A 62 15.43 1.60 14.49
N GLN A 63 15.79 0.38 14.06
CA GLN A 63 15.17 -0.23 12.89
C GLN A 63 13.67 -0.47 13.09
N ALA A 64 13.25 -0.94 14.27
CA ALA A 64 11.84 -1.13 14.61
C ALA A 64 11.03 0.16 14.47
N ARG A 65 11.57 1.29 14.96
CA ARG A 65 10.93 2.61 14.80
C ARG A 65 10.68 2.97 13.35
N GLN A 66 11.67 2.78 12.48
CA GLN A 66 11.52 3.10 11.06
C GLN A 66 10.55 2.15 10.35
N LEU A 67 10.51 0.87 10.74
CA LEU A 67 9.50 -0.07 10.24
C LEU A 67 8.08 0.38 10.62
N SER A 68 7.88 0.91 11.83
CA SER A 68 6.59 1.44 12.26
C SER A 68 6.18 2.68 11.44
N ASN A 69 7.11 3.60 11.16
CA ASN A 69 6.84 4.74 10.27
C ASN A 69 6.41 4.28 8.86
N ILE A 70 7.11 3.27 8.30
CA ILE A 70 6.76 2.68 7.01
C ILE A 70 5.36 2.03 7.07
N ALA A 71 5.06 1.29 8.14
CA ALA A 71 3.76 0.65 8.30
C ALA A 71 2.61 1.67 8.44
N TYR A 72 2.83 2.79 9.12
CA TYR A 72 1.86 3.89 9.21
C TYR A 72 1.62 4.54 7.84
N LEU A 73 2.67 4.81 7.06
CA LEU A 73 2.49 5.30 5.68
C LEU A 73 1.75 4.31 4.79
N ASN A 74 1.98 3.00 4.97
CA ASN A 74 1.28 1.99 4.20
C ASN A 74 -0.21 1.88 4.60
N TRP A 75 -0.54 2.15 5.87
CA TRP A 75 -1.94 2.35 6.30
C TRP A 75 -2.53 3.63 5.71
N GLU A 76 -1.76 4.71 5.57
CA GLU A 76 -2.20 5.92 4.88
C GLU A 76 -2.44 5.73 3.37
N MET A 77 -1.69 4.83 2.72
CA MET A 77 -1.99 4.39 1.34
C MET A 77 -3.34 3.67 1.30
N ARG A 78 -3.62 2.81 2.29
CA ARG A 78 -4.93 2.17 2.45
C ARG A 78 -6.05 3.20 2.71
N ASN A 79 -5.83 4.22 3.53
CA ASN A 79 -6.80 5.30 3.75
C ASN A 79 -7.08 6.10 2.48
N THR A 80 -6.05 6.38 1.69
CA THR A 80 -6.19 7.00 0.35
C THR A 80 -7.06 6.14 -0.57
N TYR A 81 -6.85 4.82 -0.57
CA TYR A 81 -7.68 3.90 -1.34
C TYR A 81 -9.13 3.84 -0.84
N LYS A 82 -9.37 3.80 0.49
CA LYS A 82 -10.73 3.87 1.06
C LYS A 82 -11.44 5.16 0.65
N GLU A 83 -10.78 6.31 0.78
CA GLU A 83 -11.34 7.60 0.38
C GLU A 83 -11.74 7.59 -1.10
N TRP A 84 -10.89 7.04 -1.98
CA TRP A 84 -11.21 6.92 -3.40
C TRP A 84 -12.41 5.99 -3.66
N MET A 85 -12.44 4.82 -3.00
CA MET A 85 -13.56 3.90 -3.10
C MET A 85 -14.85 4.50 -2.55
N PHE A 86 -14.77 5.34 -1.52
CA PHE A 86 -15.94 6.04 -0.97
C PHE A 86 -16.50 7.03 -2.00
N LYS A 87 -15.63 7.82 -2.62
CA LYS A 87 -16.02 8.73 -3.71
C LYS A 87 -16.65 7.95 -4.87
N TYR A 88 -16.04 6.82 -5.27
CA TYR A 88 -16.50 6.03 -6.42
C TYR A 88 -17.79 5.23 -6.17
N TYR A 89 -17.82 4.40 -5.13
CA TYR A 89 -18.93 3.48 -4.84
C TYR A 89 -20.09 4.12 -4.07
N VAL A 90 -19.83 5.17 -3.30
CA VAL A 90 -20.88 5.82 -2.49
C VAL A 90 -21.29 7.14 -3.14
N LEU A 91 -20.40 8.14 -3.21
CA LEU A 91 -20.76 9.47 -3.74
C LEU A 91 -21.15 9.41 -5.22
N GLY A 92 -20.40 8.65 -6.03
CA GLY A 92 -20.69 8.44 -7.45
C GLY A 92 -21.97 7.64 -7.73
N GLN A 93 -22.51 6.96 -6.71
CA GLN A 93 -23.74 6.17 -6.79
C GLN A 93 -24.94 6.82 -6.11
N LEU A 94 -24.83 8.04 -5.58
CA LEU A 94 -25.95 8.70 -4.86
C LEU A 94 -27.20 8.86 -5.72
N SER A 95 -27.03 9.01 -7.03
CA SER A 95 -28.12 9.11 -7.99
C SER A 95 -28.66 7.75 -8.45
N LEU A 96 -28.21 6.61 -7.91
CA LEU A 96 -28.82 5.31 -8.19
C LEU A 96 -29.78 4.97 -7.05
N THR A 97 -31.07 4.77 -7.33
CA THR A 97 -32.03 4.57 -6.23
C THR A 97 -31.77 3.28 -5.45
N LYS A 98 -31.24 2.27 -6.12
CA LYS A 98 -30.92 0.96 -5.50
C LYS A 98 -29.80 1.03 -4.46
N THR A 99 -28.91 2.02 -4.51
CA THR A 99 -27.80 2.16 -3.55
C THR A 99 -28.17 3.02 -2.34
N ASN A 100 -29.38 3.59 -2.32
CA ASN A 100 -29.87 4.37 -1.19
C ASN A 100 -30.17 3.45 0.01
N LEU A 101 -29.57 3.77 1.16
CA LEU A 101 -29.67 3.01 2.40
C LEU A 101 -31.11 2.81 2.89
N SER A 102 -32.02 3.77 2.67
CA SER A 102 -33.43 3.67 3.09
C SER A 102 -34.22 2.55 2.41
N VAL A 103 -33.82 2.16 1.19
CA VAL A 103 -34.54 1.19 0.37
C VAL A 103 -33.67 -0.01 -0.02
N LEU A 104 -32.41 -0.04 0.42
CA LEU A 104 -31.40 -1.01 0.00
C LEU A 104 -31.89 -2.46 0.09
N ASP A 105 -32.48 -2.86 1.23
CA ASP A 105 -32.98 -4.23 1.44
C ASP A 105 -34.14 -4.63 0.51
N THR A 106 -34.82 -3.65 -0.09
CA THR A 106 -35.99 -3.88 -0.97
C THR A 106 -35.71 -3.59 -2.44
N ALA A 107 -34.72 -2.76 -2.73
CA ALA A 107 -34.36 -2.34 -4.08
C ALA A 107 -33.28 -3.23 -4.71
N GLN A 108 -32.57 -4.01 -3.89
CA GLN A 108 -31.57 -4.97 -4.34
C GLN A 108 -32.19 -6.29 -4.83
N PRO A 109 -31.55 -6.95 -5.81
CA PRO A 109 -32.03 -8.21 -6.37
C PRO A 109 -31.99 -9.39 -5.39
N SER A 110 -31.12 -9.33 -4.39
CA SER A 110 -30.84 -10.37 -3.41
C SER A 110 -30.50 -9.72 -2.07
N ASP A 111 -30.74 -10.43 -0.98
CA ASP A 111 -30.38 -10.03 0.39
C ASP A 111 -28.88 -10.20 0.69
N GLN A 112 -28.10 -10.69 -0.28
CA GLN A 112 -26.66 -10.95 -0.12
C GLN A 112 -25.78 -10.17 -1.11
N VAL A 113 -26.33 -9.77 -2.26
CA VAL A 113 -25.56 -9.24 -3.38
C VAL A 113 -25.95 -7.81 -3.69
N MET A 114 -24.94 -6.97 -3.78
CA MET A 114 -25.07 -5.58 -4.18
C MET A 114 -25.05 -5.44 -5.69
N SER A 115 -26.08 -4.78 -6.23
CA SER A 115 -26.25 -4.47 -7.65
C SER A 115 -26.18 -2.97 -7.90
N PHE A 116 -25.23 -2.60 -8.75
CA PHE A 116 -25.01 -1.28 -9.34
C PHE A 116 -25.60 -1.17 -10.76
N ARG A 117 -26.51 -2.08 -11.12
CA ARG A 117 -27.20 -2.08 -12.42
C ARG A 117 -28.33 -1.04 -12.45
N MET A 118 -28.32 -0.21 -13.50
CA MET A 118 -29.42 0.72 -13.82
C MET A 118 -30.69 -0.06 -14.19
N ASP A 119 -31.85 0.53 -13.97
CA ASP A 119 -33.13 -0.05 -14.35
C ASP A 119 -33.46 0.18 -15.83
N PRO A 120 -34.07 -0.80 -16.52
CA PRO A 120 -34.62 -0.55 -17.84
C PRO A 120 -35.82 0.42 -17.75
N PHE A 121 -35.98 1.28 -18.75
CA PHE A 121 -37.10 2.22 -18.80
C PHE A 121 -38.46 1.50 -18.88
N TRP A 122 -38.53 0.43 -19.67
CA TRP A 122 -39.69 -0.46 -19.73
C TRP A 122 -39.38 -1.71 -18.90
N LYS A 123 -40.14 -1.94 -17.83
CA LYS A 123 -39.95 -3.08 -16.91
C LYS A 123 -40.98 -4.18 -17.20
N ALA A 124 -40.57 -5.44 -17.06
CA ALA A 124 -41.49 -6.57 -17.10
C ALA A 124 -42.56 -6.42 -15.99
N GLY A 125 -43.84 -6.45 -16.36
CA GLY A 125 -44.96 -6.35 -15.41
C GLY A 125 -45.26 -4.94 -14.91
N GLY A 126 -44.74 -3.90 -15.57
CA GLY A 126 -44.98 -2.49 -15.21
C GLY A 126 -46.34 -1.94 -15.63
N GLY A 127 -47.22 -2.77 -16.21
CA GLY A 127 -48.55 -2.42 -16.71
C GLY A 127 -48.64 -2.31 -18.23
N SER A 128 -49.87 -2.18 -18.76
CA SER A 128 -50.21 -2.43 -20.17
C SER A 128 -49.39 -1.66 -21.22
N MET A 129 -48.97 -0.42 -20.95
CA MET A 129 -48.14 0.36 -21.89
C MET A 129 -46.65 -0.02 -21.83
N SER A 130 -46.17 -0.43 -20.66
CA SER A 130 -44.79 -0.89 -20.47
C SER A 130 -44.57 -2.29 -21.01
N ASP A 131 -45.54 -3.20 -20.82
CA ASP A 131 -45.45 -4.57 -21.31
C ASP A 131 -45.44 -4.63 -22.84
N ALA A 132 -46.15 -3.71 -23.51
CA ALA A 132 -46.18 -3.61 -24.97
C ALA A 132 -44.84 -3.15 -25.59
N ASN A 133 -44.02 -2.41 -24.84
CA ASN A 133 -42.73 -1.88 -25.28
C ASN A 133 -41.54 -2.54 -24.58
N TYR A 134 -41.79 -3.51 -23.69
CA TYR A 134 -40.78 -4.24 -22.96
C TYR A 134 -39.93 -5.09 -23.90
N LYS A 135 -38.61 -5.02 -23.69
CA LYS A 135 -37.62 -5.81 -24.41
C LYS A 135 -36.66 -6.42 -23.40
N SER A 136 -36.67 -7.74 -23.28
CA SER A 136 -35.86 -8.47 -22.29
C SER A 136 -34.35 -8.39 -22.54
N ASP A 137 -33.93 -7.97 -23.73
CA ASP A 137 -32.54 -7.77 -24.14
C ASP A 137 -32.02 -6.34 -23.93
N VAL A 138 -32.87 -5.40 -23.46
CA VAL A 138 -32.51 -4.01 -23.21
C VAL A 138 -32.38 -3.77 -21.71
N PHE A 139 -31.18 -3.99 -21.18
CA PHE A 139 -30.86 -3.83 -19.75
C PHE A 139 -29.37 -3.58 -19.53
N ASP A 140 -29.02 -3.14 -18.32
CA ASP A 140 -27.63 -2.96 -17.90
C ASP A 140 -26.94 -4.31 -17.70
N SER A 141 -26.07 -4.65 -18.65
CA SER A 141 -25.56 -6.02 -18.84
C SER A 141 -24.55 -6.46 -17.79
N HIS A 142 -23.86 -5.53 -17.10
CA HIS A 142 -22.82 -5.87 -16.14
C HIS A 142 -22.98 -5.08 -14.86
N ASN A 143 -22.63 -5.70 -13.73
CA ASN A 143 -22.70 -5.09 -12.41
C ASN A 143 -21.58 -4.07 -12.17
N LEU A 144 -21.37 -3.12 -13.07
CA LEU A 144 -20.25 -2.20 -12.95
C LEU A 144 -20.71 -0.96 -12.17
N PRO A 145 -20.09 -0.60 -11.04
CA PRO A 145 -20.35 0.69 -10.40
C PRO A 145 -19.89 1.80 -11.34
N SER A 146 -20.73 2.79 -11.62
CA SER A 146 -20.41 3.90 -12.51
C SER A 146 -20.78 5.24 -11.92
N THR A 147 -19.83 6.17 -11.81
CA THR A 147 -20.09 7.52 -11.32
C THR A 147 -21.10 8.22 -12.23
N CYS A 148 -22.26 8.55 -11.66
CA CYS A 148 -23.31 9.30 -12.34
C CYS A 148 -23.86 10.37 -11.41
N ILE A 149 -23.63 11.63 -11.77
CA ILE A 149 -24.01 12.78 -10.98
C ILE A 149 -25.25 13.42 -11.60
N HIS A 150 -26.36 13.33 -10.88
CA HIS A 150 -27.60 14.03 -11.22
C HIS A 150 -28.37 14.40 -9.96
N PHE A 151 -28.28 15.68 -9.58
CA PHE A 151 -28.95 16.20 -8.38
C PHE A 151 -30.16 17.05 -8.76
N GLY A 152 -31.22 16.96 -7.95
CA GLY A 152 -32.30 17.96 -7.89
C GLY A 152 -33.31 17.99 -9.05
N SER A 153 -33.42 16.94 -9.87
CA SER A 153 -34.48 16.83 -10.89
C SER A 153 -35.57 15.84 -10.46
N GLU A 154 -36.81 16.09 -10.89
CA GLU A 154 -37.93 15.13 -10.74
C GLU A 154 -37.70 13.83 -11.55
N HIS A 155 -36.80 13.86 -12.52
CA HIS A 155 -36.49 12.73 -13.40
C HIS A 155 -34.99 12.48 -13.40
N ASN A 156 -34.60 11.32 -12.85
CA ASN A 156 -33.22 10.95 -12.66
C ASN A 156 -32.74 10.01 -13.77
N ILE A 157 -31.98 10.55 -14.72
CA ILE A 157 -31.34 9.77 -15.80
C ILE A 157 -30.28 8.77 -15.32
N CYS A 158 -29.74 8.93 -14.11
CA CYS A 158 -28.74 8.00 -13.55
C CYS A 158 -29.35 6.69 -13.04
N ASP A 159 -30.66 6.63 -12.86
CA ASP A 159 -31.35 5.40 -12.45
C ASP A 159 -31.78 4.54 -13.66
N ILE A 160 -31.83 5.14 -14.85
CA ILE A 160 -32.43 4.55 -16.05
C ILE A 160 -31.35 4.24 -17.10
N TYR A 161 -31.29 2.98 -17.54
CA TYR A 161 -30.36 2.49 -18.55
C TYR A 161 -30.42 3.26 -19.89
N ALA A 162 -31.63 3.46 -20.42
CA ALA A 162 -31.81 4.20 -21.67
C ALA A 162 -33.15 4.95 -21.68
N VAL A 163 -33.09 6.25 -21.92
CA VAL A 163 -34.27 7.11 -22.07
C VAL A 163 -34.68 7.15 -23.54
N PRO A 164 -35.91 6.75 -23.89
CA PRO A 164 -36.39 6.73 -25.28
C PRO A 164 -36.30 8.09 -25.99
N GLY A 165 -36.17 8.05 -27.31
CA GLY A 165 -36.17 9.24 -28.17
C GLY A 165 -37.54 9.91 -28.28
N LEU A 166 -37.60 11.09 -28.90
CA LEU A 166 -38.85 11.75 -29.24
C LEU A 166 -39.35 11.22 -30.59
N PRO A 167 -40.61 10.75 -30.71
CA PRO A 167 -41.14 10.24 -31.96
C PRO A 167 -41.30 11.37 -32.97
N ARG A 168 -40.89 11.12 -34.23
CA ARG A 168 -41.21 12.01 -35.36
C ARG A 168 -42.54 11.56 -35.96
N PHE A 169 -43.55 12.43 -35.92
CA PHE A 169 -44.81 12.16 -36.62
C PHE A 169 -44.69 12.68 -38.06
N GLN A 170 -45.04 11.85 -39.04
CA GLN A 170 -45.20 12.34 -40.41
C GLN A 170 -46.37 13.34 -40.42
N THR A 171 -46.06 14.61 -40.68
CA THR A 171 -47.10 15.63 -40.78
C THR A 171 -47.86 15.45 -42.08
N VAL A 172 -49.19 15.43 -41.99
CA VAL A 172 -50.09 15.20 -43.12
C VAL A 172 -50.26 16.52 -43.90
N GLY A 173 -49.27 16.82 -44.76
CA GLY A 173 -49.35 17.71 -45.93
C GLY A 173 -50.13 19.03 -45.79
N LEU A 174 -49.79 19.88 -44.82
CA LEU A 174 -50.32 21.24 -44.72
C LEU A 174 -49.18 22.27 -44.88
N PRO A 175 -49.06 22.92 -46.07
CA PRO A 175 -47.97 23.85 -46.35
C PRO A 175 -47.92 24.99 -45.33
N GLY A 176 -46.77 25.13 -44.64
CA GLY A 176 -46.52 26.18 -43.64
C GLY A 176 -46.56 25.72 -42.18
N ILE A 177 -47.28 24.65 -41.84
CA ILE A 177 -47.25 24.05 -40.49
C ILE A 177 -46.06 23.08 -40.37
N ASP A 178 -45.77 22.37 -41.46
CA ASP A 178 -44.69 21.37 -41.53
C ASP A 178 -43.31 21.97 -41.21
N GLU A 179 -43.00 23.15 -41.76
CA GLU A 179 -41.68 23.79 -41.56
C GLU A 179 -41.49 24.31 -40.13
N HIS A 180 -42.55 24.84 -39.50
CA HIS A 180 -42.49 25.32 -38.12
C HIS A 180 -42.48 24.17 -37.10
N HIS A 181 -43.20 23.08 -37.37
CA HIS A 181 -43.21 21.88 -36.53
C HIS A 181 -41.84 21.18 -36.56
N GLU A 182 -41.26 21.00 -37.74
CA GLU A 182 -39.92 20.40 -37.89
C GLU A 182 -38.82 21.25 -37.24
N LYS A 183 -38.85 22.58 -37.40
CA LYS A 183 -37.90 23.48 -36.71
C LYS A 183 -38.01 23.37 -35.18
N PHE A 184 -39.23 23.27 -34.66
CA PHE A 184 -39.46 23.10 -33.23
C PHE A 184 -38.97 21.74 -32.71
N LEU A 185 -39.31 20.65 -33.42
CA LEU A 185 -38.82 19.30 -33.08
C LEU A 185 -37.29 19.22 -33.13
N ASN A 186 -36.66 19.78 -34.17
CA ASN A 186 -35.21 19.84 -34.29
C ASN A 186 -34.56 20.62 -33.13
N ALA A 187 -35.16 21.73 -32.70
CA ALA A 187 -34.67 22.50 -31.55
C ALA A 187 -34.76 21.71 -30.23
N ILE A 188 -35.87 20.97 -30.02
CA ILE A 188 -36.03 20.12 -28.84
C ILE A 188 -35.04 18.96 -28.87
N VAL A 189 -34.91 18.26 -30.00
CA VAL A 189 -33.98 17.13 -30.16
C VAL A 189 -32.53 17.60 -29.95
N ALA A 190 -32.15 18.76 -30.49
CA ALA A 190 -30.84 19.36 -30.27
C ALA A 190 -30.61 19.72 -28.80
N THR A 191 -31.61 20.29 -28.12
CA THR A 191 -31.51 20.67 -26.69
C THR A 191 -31.39 19.43 -25.80
N LYS A 192 -32.23 18.42 -26.02
CA LYS A 192 -32.17 17.12 -25.31
C LYS A 192 -30.83 16.43 -25.56
N SER A 193 -30.35 16.47 -26.80
CA SER A 193 -29.07 15.86 -27.17
C SER A 193 -27.89 16.56 -26.48
N LYS A 194 -27.93 17.89 -26.42
CA LYS A 194 -26.91 18.69 -25.71
C LYS A 194 -26.90 18.42 -24.21
N ASP A 195 -28.07 18.34 -23.56
CA ASP A 195 -28.14 18.02 -22.12
C ASP A 195 -27.63 16.62 -21.81
N CYS A 196 -27.97 15.64 -22.66
CA CYS A 196 -27.48 14.26 -22.58
C CYS A 196 -25.93 14.24 -22.61
N THR A 197 -25.30 14.84 -23.61
CA THR A 197 -23.83 14.84 -23.75
C THR A 197 -23.11 15.67 -22.68
N SER A 198 -23.68 16.80 -22.23
CA SER A 198 -23.05 17.66 -21.21
C SER A 198 -22.87 16.94 -19.86
N ARG A 199 -23.70 15.94 -19.57
CA ARG A 199 -23.59 15.14 -18.34
C ARG A 199 -22.43 14.16 -18.37
N SER A 200 -22.09 13.63 -19.55
CA SER A 200 -20.92 12.78 -19.73
C SER A 200 -19.63 13.50 -19.35
N ASP A 201 -19.51 14.76 -19.76
CA ASP A 201 -18.35 15.61 -19.42
C ASP A 201 -18.26 15.87 -17.91
N LEU A 202 -19.40 16.07 -17.24
CA LEU A 202 -19.46 16.26 -15.79
C LEU A 202 -19.01 14.99 -15.06
N ASN A 203 -19.56 13.84 -15.45
CA ASN A 203 -19.21 12.54 -14.86
C ASN A 203 -17.73 12.20 -15.07
N PHE A 204 -17.21 12.40 -16.29
CA PHE A 204 -15.80 12.22 -16.63
C PHE A 204 -14.89 13.12 -15.80
N SER A 205 -15.24 14.41 -15.68
CA SER A 205 -14.46 15.37 -14.91
C SER A 205 -14.41 15.00 -13.42
N ALA A 206 -15.50 14.50 -12.85
CA ALA A 206 -15.55 14.06 -11.45
C ALA A 206 -14.66 12.84 -11.21
N VAL A 207 -14.72 11.80 -12.06
CA VAL A 207 -13.86 10.62 -11.89
C VAL A 207 -12.37 10.95 -12.11
N MET A 208 -12.06 11.83 -13.06
CA MET A 208 -10.70 12.35 -13.25
C MET A 208 -10.21 13.09 -12.01
N ALA A 209 -11.05 13.94 -11.40
CA ALA A 209 -10.71 14.67 -10.17
C ALA A 209 -10.40 13.72 -9.00
N TRP A 210 -11.22 12.69 -8.82
CA TRP A 210 -11.04 11.74 -7.71
C TRP A 210 -9.83 10.82 -7.91
N ALA A 211 -9.51 10.44 -9.14
CA ALA A 211 -8.36 9.59 -9.43
C ALA A 211 -7.04 10.39 -9.50
N PHE A 212 -7.03 11.54 -10.18
CA PHE A 212 -5.80 12.24 -10.57
C PHE A 212 -5.72 13.71 -10.16
N GLY A 213 -6.71 14.25 -9.46
CA GLY A 213 -6.74 15.66 -9.07
C GLY A 213 -5.47 16.15 -8.37
N ILE A 214 -5.05 17.37 -8.70
CA ILE A 214 -3.82 18.00 -8.18
C ILE A 214 -4.08 18.90 -6.96
N GLY A 215 -5.30 18.90 -6.43
CA GLY A 215 -5.73 19.73 -5.29
C GLY A 215 -5.97 21.19 -5.70
N ASN A 216 -7.05 21.78 -5.19
CA ASN A 216 -7.47 23.20 -5.33
C ASN A 216 -7.58 23.81 -6.76
N ASN A 217 -7.25 23.07 -7.81
CA ASN A 217 -7.41 23.49 -9.22
C ASN A 217 -8.33 22.51 -9.97
N PRO A 218 -9.34 23.00 -10.71
CA PRO A 218 -10.16 22.15 -11.55
C PRO A 218 -9.32 21.54 -12.67
N ILE A 219 -9.45 20.22 -12.89
CA ILE A 219 -8.71 19.51 -13.96
C ILE A 219 -9.11 20.05 -15.34
N PHE A 220 -10.40 20.34 -15.52
CA PHE A 220 -10.98 20.86 -16.75
C PHE A 220 -11.83 22.10 -16.46
N ASN A 221 -11.93 22.99 -17.44
CA ASN A 221 -12.83 24.15 -17.34
C ASN A 221 -14.28 23.69 -17.18
N GLY A 222 -14.95 24.14 -16.10
CA GLY A 222 -16.33 23.77 -15.79
C GLY A 222 -16.49 22.41 -15.09
N ALA A 223 -15.40 21.79 -14.62
CA ALA A 223 -15.47 20.58 -13.81
C ALA A 223 -16.25 20.82 -12.50
N PRO A 224 -17.09 19.87 -12.05
CA PRO A 224 -17.81 19.99 -10.79
C PRO A 224 -16.85 19.89 -9.59
N GLU A 225 -17.02 20.75 -8.58
CA GLU A 225 -16.24 20.72 -7.34
C GLU A 225 -16.81 19.75 -6.31
N ILE A 226 -17.14 18.52 -6.71
CA ILE A 226 -17.63 17.49 -5.78
C ILE A 226 -16.42 16.76 -5.21
N ALA A 227 -16.04 17.06 -3.97
CA ALA A 227 -14.91 16.42 -3.28
C ALA A 227 -13.58 16.48 -4.05
N ALA A 228 -13.39 17.54 -4.85
CA ALA A 228 -12.28 17.75 -5.77
C ALA A 228 -11.14 18.63 -5.19
N HIS A 229 -11.33 19.21 -4.00
CA HIS A 229 -10.32 20.06 -3.34
C HIS A 229 -9.13 19.26 -2.81
N ARG A 230 -9.31 17.98 -2.51
CA ARG A 230 -8.25 17.06 -2.06
C ARG A 230 -7.48 16.50 -3.26
N LEU A 231 -6.23 16.08 -3.02
CA LEU A 231 -5.48 15.34 -4.02
C LEU A 231 -6.23 14.07 -4.45
N GLY A 232 -6.10 13.74 -5.73
CA GLY A 232 -6.59 12.48 -6.28
C GLY A 232 -5.84 11.29 -5.68
N ALA A 233 -6.47 10.12 -5.77
CA ALA A 233 -5.94 8.89 -5.20
C ALA A 233 -4.54 8.53 -5.73
N TRP A 234 -4.31 8.68 -7.04
CA TRP A 234 -3.06 8.32 -7.69
C TRP A 234 -1.92 9.25 -7.25
N PRO A 235 -2.03 10.59 -7.34
CA PRO A 235 -0.99 11.50 -6.85
C PRO A 235 -0.63 11.30 -5.39
N GLN A 236 -1.64 11.13 -4.53
CA GLN A 236 -1.43 10.91 -3.10
C GLN A 236 -0.69 9.58 -2.85
N SER A 237 -1.07 8.51 -3.55
CA SER A 237 -0.39 7.21 -3.44
C SER A 237 1.06 7.26 -3.93
N PHE A 238 1.33 8.04 -4.97
CA PHE A 238 2.67 8.26 -5.52
C PHE A 238 3.57 8.98 -4.52
N GLU A 239 3.10 10.08 -3.93
CA GLU A 239 3.85 10.80 -2.89
C GLU A 239 4.17 9.91 -1.69
N LEU A 240 3.18 9.17 -1.17
CA LEU A 240 3.37 8.24 -0.05
C LEU A 240 4.41 7.16 -0.38
N ALA A 241 4.42 6.65 -1.61
CA ALA A 241 5.38 5.64 -2.04
C ALA A 241 6.82 6.17 -2.08
N LEU A 242 7.03 7.40 -2.55
CA LEU A 242 8.34 8.06 -2.52
C LEU A 242 8.83 8.22 -1.07
N ARG A 243 7.96 8.66 -0.16
CA ARG A 243 8.28 8.77 1.28
C ARG A 243 8.67 7.41 1.88
N ILE A 244 7.96 6.33 1.52
CA ILE A 244 8.31 4.96 1.94
C ILE A 244 9.69 4.54 1.42
N ARG A 245 10.05 4.88 0.17
CA ARG A 245 11.38 4.57 -0.38
C ARG A 245 12.51 5.29 0.35
N ASN A 246 12.32 6.55 0.76
CA ASN A 246 13.28 7.25 1.61
C ASN A 246 13.43 6.59 2.99
N LEU A 247 12.33 6.14 3.61
CA LEU A 247 12.40 5.41 4.88
C LEU A 247 13.09 4.04 4.72
N GLU A 248 12.81 3.32 3.64
CA GLU A 248 13.49 2.07 3.30
C GLU A 248 15.01 2.27 3.13
N MET A 249 15.41 3.35 2.46
CA MET A 249 16.81 3.75 2.32
C MET A 249 17.47 3.97 3.69
N ILE A 250 16.80 4.65 4.61
CA ILE A 250 17.30 4.89 5.99
C ILE A 250 17.53 3.56 6.73
N VAL A 251 16.60 2.61 6.64
CA VAL A 251 16.75 1.28 7.27
C VAL A 251 17.93 0.52 6.67
N ASN A 252 18.14 0.65 5.36
CA ASN A 252 19.21 -0.02 4.61
C ASN A 252 20.57 0.67 4.68
N ARG A 253 20.72 1.72 5.51
CA ARG A 253 22.03 2.35 5.78
C ARG A 253 23.09 1.25 5.98
N PRO A 254 24.14 1.19 5.14
CA PRO A 254 25.12 0.10 5.17
C PRO A 254 25.78 -0.06 6.53
N PRO A 255 26.32 -1.22 6.91
CA PRO A 255 27.10 -1.38 8.14
C PRO A 255 28.37 -0.49 8.16
N VAL A 256 28.77 0.04 9.33
CA VAL A 256 30.05 0.74 9.52
C VAL A 256 31.18 -0.28 9.33
N LYS A 257 32.05 -0.03 8.33
CA LYS A 257 33.16 -0.95 8.01
C LYS A 257 34.24 -1.02 9.09
N GLN A 258 34.46 0.07 9.82
CA GLN A 258 35.45 0.15 10.89
C GLN A 258 34.79 0.02 12.26
N PRO A 259 35.49 -0.53 13.27
CA PRO A 259 34.96 -0.57 14.62
C PRO A 259 34.68 0.83 15.16
N ILE A 260 33.67 0.97 16.02
CA ILE A 260 33.27 2.21 16.68
C ILE A 260 33.88 2.22 18.09
N CYS A 261 34.49 3.34 18.48
CA CYS A 261 35.12 3.49 19.80
C CYS A 261 34.94 4.90 20.36
N SER A 262 35.16 5.04 21.67
CA SER A 262 35.23 6.37 22.32
C SER A 262 36.66 6.93 22.28
N GLN A 263 37.66 6.06 22.43
CA GLN A 263 39.09 6.40 22.49
C GLN A 263 39.91 5.30 21.78
N GLY A 264 41.14 5.64 21.33
CA GLY A 264 42.07 4.69 20.69
C GLY A 264 42.28 4.91 19.18
N SER A 265 43.15 4.08 18.58
CA SER A 265 43.47 4.07 17.14
C SER A 265 42.89 2.82 16.44
N GLY A 266 42.63 2.94 15.13
CA GLY A 266 42.05 1.86 14.31
C GLY A 266 40.54 1.65 14.52
N CYS A 267 39.81 2.73 14.81
CA CYS A 267 38.36 2.76 14.97
C CYS A 267 37.82 4.17 14.64
N ILE A 268 36.57 4.26 14.22
CA ILE A 268 35.86 5.53 14.01
C ILE A 268 35.32 5.99 15.37
N LYS A 269 35.54 7.26 15.71
CA LYS A 269 35.02 7.81 16.95
C LYS A 269 33.51 8.03 16.82
N SER A 270 32.74 7.71 17.86
CA SER A 270 31.28 7.93 17.84
C SER A 270 30.90 9.39 17.53
N GLY A 271 31.68 10.36 18.02
CA GLY A 271 31.48 11.78 17.69
C GLY A 271 31.75 12.15 16.22
N GLN A 272 32.55 11.37 15.48
CA GLN A 272 32.69 11.58 14.03
C GLN A 272 31.43 11.14 13.29
N LEU A 273 30.84 10.00 13.68
CA LEU A 273 29.54 9.55 13.14
C LEU A 273 28.41 10.53 13.47
N ASP A 274 28.49 11.18 14.64
CA ASP A 274 27.53 12.19 15.10
C ASP A 274 27.69 13.51 14.32
N ASN A 275 28.93 13.91 14.01
CA ASN A 275 29.21 15.08 13.15
C ASN A 275 28.87 14.83 11.67
N GLU A 276 28.83 13.57 11.24
CA GLU A 276 28.28 13.14 9.96
C GLU A 276 26.74 13.08 9.97
N SER A 277 26.07 13.42 11.09
CA SER A 277 24.61 13.49 11.13
C SER A 277 24.11 14.51 10.13
N THR A 278 23.52 14.01 9.04
CA THR A 278 22.84 14.80 8.03
C THR A 278 21.46 15.23 8.53
N THR A 279 20.68 15.89 7.67
CA THR A 279 19.26 16.19 7.94
C THR A 279 18.40 14.95 8.20
N LEU A 280 18.92 13.74 7.91
CA LEU A 280 18.28 12.46 8.12
C LEU A 280 19.00 11.63 9.21
N PRO A 281 18.27 10.79 9.97
CA PRO A 281 18.84 9.98 11.06
C PRO A 281 19.60 8.72 10.55
N LEU A 282 20.45 8.84 9.53
CA LEU A 282 21.16 7.72 8.90
C LEU A 282 22.13 7.01 9.87
N ASN A 283 22.83 7.77 10.71
CA ASN A 283 23.83 7.23 11.66
C ASN A 283 23.23 6.91 13.05
N GLU A 284 21.93 7.08 13.26
CA GLU A 284 21.32 6.87 14.58
C GLU A 284 21.47 5.42 15.07
N ARG A 285 21.34 4.42 14.16
CA ARG A 285 21.48 2.98 14.50
C ARG A 285 22.86 2.67 15.12
N PRO A 286 24.00 2.89 14.42
CA PRO A 286 25.31 2.58 14.98
C PRO A 286 25.65 3.43 16.21
N ILE A 287 25.22 4.70 16.26
CA ILE A 287 25.46 5.59 17.40
C ILE A 287 24.74 5.08 18.66
N LYS A 288 23.45 4.76 18.54
CA LYS A 288 22.65 4.25 19.68
C LYS A 288 23.09 2.85 20.12
N ALA A 289 23.55 2.01 19.19
CA ALA A 289 24.14 0.72 19.53
C ALA A 289 25.41 0.91 20.37
N PHE A 290 26.35 1.76 19.90
CA PHE A 290 27.60 2.03 20.60
C PHE A 290 27.40 2.58 22.01
N TRP A 291 26.60 3.65 22.15
CA TRP A 291 26.38 4.27 23.46
C TRP A 291 25.62 3.38 24.43
N SER A 292 24.75 2.49 23.93
CA SER A 292 24.08 1.50 24.77
C SER A 292 25.06 0.48 25.35
N ALA A 293 25.99 -0.06 24.54
CA ALA A 293 27.05 -0.92 25.05
C ALA A 293 27.99 -0.16 26.01
N TYR A 294 28.49 1.00 25.60
CA TYR A 294 29.50 1.74 26.35
C TYR A 294 29.06 2.08 27.78
N ARG A 295 27.78 2.46 27.95
CA ARG A 295 27.19 2.78 29.26
C ARG A 295 27.01 1.57 30.18
N ASN A 296 26.95 0.36 29.61
CA ASN A 296 26.82 -0.87 30.38
C ASN A 296 28.16 -1.48 30.79
N LEU A 297 29.30 -0.97 30.31
CA LEU A 297 30.64 -1.48 30.62
C LEU A 297 31.23 -0.89 31.91
N SER A 298 32.20 -1.60 32.50
CA SER A 298 33.03 -1.04 33.59
C SER A 298 34.07 -0.06 33.05
N GLN A 299 34.50 0.89 33.90
CA GLN A 299 35.49 1.92 33.54
C GLN A 299 36.78 1.36 32.94
N GLU A 300 37.27 0.22 33.45
CA GLU A 300 38.47 -0.45 32.95
C GLU A 300 38.34 -0.92 31.49
N MET A 301 37.15 -1.40 31.10
CA MET A 301 36.90 -1.90 29.74
C MET A 301 36.52 -0.79 28.77
N GLN A 302 35.92 0.31 29.23
CA GLN A 302 35.51 1.44 28.41
C GLN A 302 36.67 2.05 27.60
N GLY A 303 37.89 2.08 28.16
CA GLY A 303 39.07 2.66 27.48
C GLY A 303 39.58 1.86 26.28
N THR A 304 39.20 0.58 26.17
CA THR A 304 39.66 -0.32 25.08
C THR A 304 38.51 -0.89 24.26
N PHE A 305 37.27 -0.50 24.57
CA PHE A 305 36.08 -1.06 23.94
C PHE A 305 35.96 -0.65 22.47
N LYS A 306 35.68 -1.65 21.63
CA LYS A 306 35.35 -1.51 20.22
C LYS A 306 34.05 -2.24 19.92
N LEU A 307 33.13 -1.58 19.22
CA LEU A 307 31.90 -2.19 18.70
C LEU A 307 31.97 -2.28 17.18
N THR A 308 31.80 -3.47 16.63
CA THR A 308 31.80 -3.72 15.17
C THR A 308 30.42 -4.19 14.74
N GLU A 309 29.83 -3.53 13.74
CA GLU A 309 28.62 -4.04 13.09
C GLU A 309 28.98 -5.26 12.25
N LEU A 310 28.28 -6.38 12.43
CA LEU A 310 28.47 -7.57 11.62
C LEU A 310 27.65 -7.43 10.34
N PRO A 311 28.28 -7.34 9.15
CA PRO A 311 27.55 -7.01 7.94
C PRO A 311 26.76 -8.22 7.42
N PRO A 312 25.44 -8.07 7.19
CA PRO A 312 24.67 -9.04 6.40
C PRO A 312 25.20 -9.11 4.96
N THR A 313 25.13 -10.29 4.34
CA THR A 313 25.35 -10.43 2.91
C THR A 313 24.40 -9.48 2.16
N PRO A 314 24.91 -8.57 1.31
CA PRO A 314 24.05 -7.64 0.58
C PRO A 314 23.16 -8.39 -0.42
N HIS A 315 21.89 -8.00 -0.51
CA HIS A 315 20.98 -8.41 -1.58
C HIS A 315 20.83 -7.26 -2.58
N ASP A 316 21.39 -7.40 -3.77
CA ASP A 316 21.20 -6.43 -4.85
C ASP A 316 19.91 -6.72 -5.62
N VAL A 317 19.09 -5.68 -5.80
CA VAL A 317 17.85 -5.71 -6.59
C VAL A 317 17.89 -4.74 -7.77
N ALA A 318 19.09 -4.42 -8.28
CA ALA A 318 19.25 -3.61 -9.49
C ALA A 318 18.40 -4.12 -10.67
N GLY A 319 17.89 -3.19 -11.47
CA GLY A 319 16.98 -3.47 -12.60
C GLY A 319 15.59 -2.88 -12.39
N GLU A 320 14.65 -3.25 -13.26
CA GLU A 320 13.26 -2.81 -13.23
C GLU A 320 12.39 -3.93 -12.63
N ASN A 321 12.14 -3.83 -11.33
CA ASN A 321 11.39 -4.82 -10.57
C ASN A 321 10.67 -4.15 -9.38
N LEU A 322 9.79 -4.89 -8.70
CA LEU A 322 8.96 -4.33 -7.62
C LEU A 322 9.77 -3.85 -6.40
N SER A 323 10.98 -4.37 -6.20
CA SER A 323 11.88 -4.00 -5.10
C SER A 323 12.69 -2.72 -5.36
N SER A 324 12.97 -2.42 -6.63
CA SER A 324 13.68 -1.20 -7.06
C SER A 324 12.76 -0.11 -7.59
N PHE A 325 11.47 -0.40 -7.80
CA PHE A 325 10.51 0.54 -8.37
C PHE A 325 10.45 1.88 -7.60
N LEU A 326 10.53 3.01 -8.32
CA LEU A 326 10.70 4.40 -7.82
C LEU A 326 12.06 4.74 -7.18
N ILE A 327 13.03 3.82 -7.17
CA ILE A 327 14.40 4.13 -6.73
C ILE A 327 15.19 4.62 -7.94
N PRO A 328 15.74 5.86 -7.94
CA PRO A 328 16.43 6.40 -9.11
C PRO A 328 17.74 5.64 -9.39
N LYS A 329 18.07 5.50 -10.67
CA LYS A 329 19.30 4.83 -11.12
C LYS A 329 20.53 5.66 -10.68
N GLY A 330 21.53 4.99 -10.13
CA GLY A 330 22.81 5.62 -9.74
C GLY A 330 22.82 6.39 -8.41
N VAL A 331 21.70 6.45 -7.68
CA VAL A 331 21.64 7.09 -6.36
C VAL A 331 22.23 6.18 -5.28
N SER A 332 23.07 6.77 -4.41
CA SER A 332 23.72 6.09 -3.30
C SER A 332 23.13 6.48 -1.95
N ILE A 333 23.23 5.60 -0.95
CA ILE A 333 22.73 5.85 0.40
C ILE A 333 23.66 6.82 1.13
N GLY A 334 23.23 8.06 1.30
CA GLY A 334 24.04 9.13 1.90
C GLY A 334 25.42 9.22 1.25
N GLN A 335 26.47 9.42 2.06
CA GLN A 335 27.85 9.53 1.57
C GLN A 335 28.57 8.17 1.43
N SER A 336 27.86 7.04 1.54
CA SER A 336 28.50 5.71 1.58
C SER A 336 29.04 5.22 0.23
N GLY A 337 28.55 5.80 -0.89
CA GLY A 337 28.83 5.33 -2.24
C GLY A 337 28.20 3.97 -2.58
N ILE A 338 27.35 3.42 -1.71
CA ILE A 338 26.63 2.16 -1.94
C ILE A 338 25.28 2.49 -2.60
N PRO A 339 24.94 1.88 -3.76
CA PRO A 339 23.67 2.11 -4.43
C PRO A 339 22.47 1.79 -3.53
N ALA A 340 21.41 2.60 -3.62
CA ALA A 340 20.17 2.38 -2.86
C ALA A 340 19.42 1.08 -3.23
N THR A 341 19.77 0.45 -4.35
CA THR A 341 19.28 -0.88 -4.75
C THR A 341 19.92 -2.01 -3.96
N VAL A 342 21.00 -1.76 -3.23
CA VAL A 342 21.66 -2.78 -2.40
C VAL A 342 20.99 -2.82 -1.02
N LYS A 343 20.28 -3.91 -0.74
CA LYS A 343 19.50 -4.10 0.48
C LYS A 343 20.29 -4.92 1.51
N HIS A 344 20.51 -4.36 2.69
CA HIS A 344 21.17 -5.07 3.80
C HIS A 344 20.18 -5.60 4.83
N TYR A 345 19.10 -4.86 5.09
CA TYR A 345 18.23 -5.07 6.25
C TYR A 345 16.74 -5.15 5.90
N LEU A 346 16.32 -4.48 4.83
CA LEU A 346 14.91 -4.42 4.43
C LEU A 346 14.80 -4.40 2.91
N ASP A 347 13.87 -5.16 2.38
CA ASP A 347 13.48 -5.09 0.98
C ASP A 347 11.96 -5.00 0.91
N LEU A 348 11.46 -3.91 0.34
CA LEU A 348 10.04 -3.65 0.15
C LEU A 348 9.66 -3.81 -1.33
N GLN A 349 8.62 -4.60 -1.57
CA GLN A 349 8.05 -4.81 -2.90
C GLN A 349 6.77 -3.97 -3.01
N ALA A 350 6.73 -3.09 -4.00
CA ALA A 350 5.56 -2.25 -4.29
C ALA A 350 4.46 -3.05 -5.01
N TYR A 351 3.21 -2.64 -4.85
CA TYR A 351 2.05 -3.12 -5.61
C TYR A 351 1.50 -2.04 -6.56
N PRO A 352 2.13 -1.79 -7.71
CA PRO A 352 1.53 -1.04 -8.80
C PRO A 352 0.44 -1.91 -9.46
N LEU A 353 -0.81 -1.44 -9.45
CA LEU A 353 -1.97 -2.12 -10.03
C LEU A 353 -2.56 -1.30 -11.18
N ASN A 354 -2.98 -1.97 -12.24
CA ASN A 354 -3.72 -1.35 -13.34
C ASN A 354 -5.21 -1.40 -13.02
N LEU A 355 -5.74 -0.30 -12.50
CA LEU A 355 -7.12 -0.20 -12.04
C LEU A 355 -8.00 0.54 -13.05
N VAL A 356 -9.31 0.36 -12.95
CA VAL A 356 -10.27 1.08 -13.79
C VAL A 356 -11.55 1.40 -13.03
N THR A 357 -11.93 2.68 -12.99
CA THR A 357 -13.22 3.14 -12.46
C THR A 357 -14.14 3.50 -13.60
N PHE A 358 -15.46 3.36 -13.46
CA PHE A 358 -16.39 3.72 -14.52
C PHE A 358 -17.12 5.02 -14.24
N PHE A 359 -17.52 5.70 -15.30
CA PHE A 359 -18.46 6.79 -15.29
C PHE A 359 -19.59 6.54 -16.29
N SER A 360 -20.78 7.05 -15.99
CA SER A 360 -21.91 6.98 -16.91
C SER A 360 -21.71 7.99 -18.04
N ASN A 361 -21.57 7.48 -19.26
CA ASN A 361 -21.46 8.27 -20.46
C ASN A 361 -22.76 8.13 -21.26
N PHE A 362 -23.41 9.26 -21.47
CA PHE A 362 -24.65 9.34 -22.20
C PHE A 362 -24.38 9.65 -23.67
N ALA A 363 -24.85 8.78 -24.56
CA ALA A 363 -24.78 8.98 -26.00
C ALA A 363 -26.18 9.14 -26.59
N THR A 364 -26.29 10.09 -27.51
CA THR A 364 -27.51 10.32 -28.26
C THR A 364 -27.57 9.40 -29.47
N SER A 365 -28.72 8.78 -29.69
CA SER A 365 -28.96 7.82 -30.76
C SER A 365 -30.37 7.98 -31.32
N THR A 366 -30.67 7.27 -32.40
CA THR A 366 -32.05 7.09 -32.87
C THR A 366 -32.62 5.78 -32.34
N GLY A 367 -33.93 5.80 -32.13
CA GLY A 367 -34.68 4.67 -31.62
C GLY A 367 -35.93 4.40 -32.44
N ASN A 368 -36.63 3.34 -32.09
CA ASN A 368 -37.96 3.04 -32.63
C ASN A 368 -38.94 2.84 -31.47
N ILE A 369 -40.04 3.61 -31.48
CA ILE A 369 -41.12 3.51 -30.50
C ILE A 369 -42.38 3.08 -31.24
N SER A 370 -42.85 1.85 -31.00
CA SER A 370 -44.10 1.33 -31.58
C SER A 370 -44.20 1.45 -33.11
N GLY A 371 -43.09 1.28 -33.84
CA GLY A 371 -43.04 1.34 -35.30
C GLY A 371 -42.72 2.74 -35.88
N VAL A 372 -42.58 3.76 -35.04
CA VAL A 372 -42.24 5.14 -35.43
C VAL A 372 -40.77 5.43 -35.12
N THR A 373 -40.07 6.06 -36.07
CA THR A 373 -38.69 6.52 -35.85
C THR A 373 -38.65 7.65 -34.82
N SER A 374 -37.70 7.55 -33.89
CA SER A 374 -37.52 8.52 -32.81
C SER A 374 -36.08 9.00 -32.76
N GLU A 375 -35.89 10.27 -32.40
CA GLU A 375 -34.57 10.90 -32.33
C GLU A 375 -34.26 11.46 -30.94
N GLY A 376 -32.97 11.58 -30.62
CA GLY A 376 -32.54 12.02 -29.29
C GLY A 376 -32.85 10.99 -28.21
N GLN A 377 -32.75 9.69 -28.53
CA GLN A 377 -32.68 8.64 -27.51
C GLN A 377 -31.37 8.81 -26.75
N CYS A 378 -31.43 8.86 -25.41
CA CYS A 378 -30.26 9.05 -24.56
C CYS A 378 -29.99 7.74 -23.83
N SER A 379 -28.99 6.99 -24.29
CA SER A 379 -28.61 5.69 -23.73
C SER A 379 -27.36 5.85 -22.87
N SER A 380 -27.34 5.25 -21.69
CA SER A 380 -26.21 5.32 -20.75
C SER A 380 -25.28 4.14 -20.96
N SER A 381 -24.01 4.41 -21.29
CA SER A 381 -22.94 3.41 -21.40
C SER A 381 -21.94 3.63 -20.26
N LYS A 382 -21.50 2.56 -19.61
CA LYS A 382 -20.48 2.65 -18.55
C LYS A 382 -19.11 2.70 -19.20
N THR A 383 -18.48 3.87 -19.19
CA THR A 383 -17.15 4.07 -19.78
C THR A 383 -16.10 3.97 -18.68
N ALA A 384 -15.13 3.09 -18.89
CA ALA A 384 -13.95 2.94 -18.08
C ALA A 384 -13.11 4.23 -18.08
N LEU A 385 -12.46 4.49 -16.96
CA LEU A 385 -11.36 5.42 -16.81
C LEU A 385 -10.17 4.63 -16.25
N PRO A 386 -9.11 4.39 -17.04
CA PRO A 386 -7.96 3.64 -16.57
C PRO A 386 -7.13 4.47 -15.57
N VAL A 387 -6.63 3.80 -14.56
CA VAL A 387 -5.68 4.30 -13.56
C VAL A 387 -4.48 3.36 -13.57
N PRO A 388 -3.57 3.51 -14.56
CA PRO A 388 -2.43 2.61 -14.72
C PRO A 388 -1.44 2.79 -13.58
N GLY A 389 -0.90 1.67 -13.09
CA GLY A 389 0.10 1.67 -12.03
C GLY A 389 -0.33 2.41 -10.75
N TYR A 390 -1.58 2.31 -10.33
CA TYR A 390 -1.97 2.81 -9.01
C TYR A 390 -1.15 2.12 -7.92
N LEU A 391 -0.48 2.89 -7.06
CA LEU A 391 0.36 2.33 -6.01
C LEU A 391 -0.51 1.93 -4.82
N PHE A 392 -0.88 0.66 -4.78
CA PHE A 392 -1.80 0.13 -3.77
C PHE A 392 -1.16 0.01 -2.38
N GLY A 393 0.13 -0.27 -2.32
CA GLY A 393 0.87 -0.40 -1.06
C GLY A 393 2.19 -1.15 -1.22
N PHE A 394 2.82 -1.44 -0.09
CA PHE A 394 4.07 -2.20 0.01
C PHE A 394 3.90 -3.45 0.85
N ILE A 395 4.63 -4.49 0.48
CA ILE A 395 4.87 -5.66 1.32
C ILE A 395 6.37 -5.85 1.55
N LYS A 396 6.71 -6.50 2.65
CA LYS A 396 8.08 -6.88 2.93
C LYS A 396 8.41 -8.17 2.18
N ASN A 397 9.56 -8.21 1.50
CA ASN A 397 10.07 -9.43 0.90
C ASN A 397 10.41 -10.45 2.02
N PRO A 398 9.76 -11.62 2.08
CA PRO A 398 10.01 -12.61 3.13
C PRO A 398 11.42 -13.21 3.06
N SER A 399 12.11 -13.09 1.91
CA SER A 399 13.47 -13.61 1.71
C SER A 399 14.55 -12.71 2.31
N VAL A 400 14.21 -11.49 2.76
CA VAL A 400 15.13 -10.54 3.39
C VAL A 400 14.75 -10.35 4.86
N LEU A 401 15.59 -10.86 5.76
CA LEU A 401 15.36 -10.78 7.19
C LEU A 401 15.87 -9.44 7.74
N THR A 402 15.03 -8.71 8.47
CA THR A 402 15.49 -7.53 9.22
C THR A 402 16.04 -7.99 10.56
N TYR A 403 17.32 -7.79 10.79
CA TYR A 403 18.01 -8.05 12.05
C TYR A 403 19.21 -7.13 12.20
N TYR A 404 19.75 -7.06 13.41
CA TYR A 404 20.95 -6.31 13.71
C TYR A 404 21.90 -7.17 14.53
N ALA A 405 23.16 -7.28 14.07
CA ALA A 405 24.17 -8.13 14.67
C ALA A 405 25.45 -7.32 14.93
N VAL A 406 26.05 -7.53 16.10
CA VAL A 406 27.23 -6.78 16.55
C VAL A 406 28.23 -7.69 17.25
N LYS A 407 29.50 -7.31 17.14
CA LYS A 407 30.64 -7.86 17.89
C LYS A 407 31.20 -6.77 18.80
N GLY A 408 31.34 -7.06 20.09
CA GLY A 408 32.06 -6.21 21.03
C GLY A 408 33.40 -6.80 21.41
N GLU A 409 34.42 -5.95 21.50
CA GLU A 409 35.78 -6.32 21.89
C GLU A 409 36.27 -5.38 22.98
N ALA A 410 36.87 -5.92 24.04
CA ALA A 410 37.50 -5.14 25.12
C ALA A 410 38.70 -5.88 25.70
N GLN A 411 39.67 -5.16 26.26
CA GLN A 411 40.80 -5.78 26.95
C GLN A 411 40.52 -5.90 28.45
N PHE A 412 40.86 -7.05 29.02
CA PHE A 412 40.81 -7.31 30.45
C PHE A 412 42.23 -7.56 30.99
N VAL A 413 42.60 -6.80 32.02
CA VAL A 413 43.87 -6.97 32.74
C VAL A 413 43.56 -7.56 34.12
N GLY A 414 43.94 -8.81 34.36
CA GLY A 414 43.76 -9.46 35.65
C GLY A 414 44.69 -8.87 36.72
N LEU A 415 44.16 -8.71 37.94
CA LEU A 415 44.87 -8.08 39.08
C LEU A 415 46.20 -8.77 39.43
N PHE A 416 46.30 -10.09 39.22
CA PHE A 416 47.51 -10.87 39.51
C PHE A 416 48.07 -11.59 38.28
N SER A 417 48.02 -10.97 37.10
CA SER A 417 48.57 -11.57 35.88
C SER A 417 50.10 -11.53 35.89
N PRO A 418 50.82 -12.67 35.87
CA PRO A 418 52.29 -12.69 35.95
C PRO A 418 53.00 -12.37 34.61
N PHE A 419 52.25 -12.14 33.52
CA PHE A 419 52.79 -12.04 32.16
C PHE A 419 52.69 -10.65 31.52
N VAL A 420 52.67 -9.56 32.30
CA VAL A 420 52.36 -8.23 31.74
C VAL A 420 53.50 -7.25 31.96
N ASN A 421 54.26 -6.96 30.90
CA ASN A 421 54.95 -5.68 30.77
C ASN A 421 53.88 -4.57 30.77
N PRO A 422 54.06 -3.43 31.46
CA PRO A 422 53.08 -2.33 31.51
C PRO A 422 52.62 -1.80 30.14
N SER A 423 53.35 -2.12 29.06
CA SER A 423 53.09 -1.75 27.68
C SER A 423 52.35 -2.81 26.83
N GLU A 424 52.13 -4.03 27.33
CA GLU A 424 51.58 -5.17 26.57
C GLU A 424 50.22 -5.63 27.13
N ARG A 425 49.19 -4.88 26.74
CA ARG A 425 47.76 -5.22 26.52
C ARG A 425 47.28 -6.59 27.06
N GLY A 426 46.31 -6.55 27.98
CA GLY A 426 45.65 -7.71 28.58
C GLY A 426 44.86 -8.62 27.61
N ILE A 427 44.11 -9.57 28.15
CA ILE A 427 43.36 -10.57 27.37
C ILE A 427 42.22 -9.88 26.61
N THR A 428 42.17 -10.05 25.29
CA THR A 428 41.04 -9.59 24.47
C THR A 428 39.83 -10.47 24.72
N LEU A 429 38.75 -9.87 25.21
CA LEU A 429 37.43 -10.47 25.34
C LEU A 429 36.59 -10.10 24.13
N THR A 430 35.92 -11.08 23.53
CA THR A 430 34.98 -10.88 22.43
C THR A 430 33.56 -11.32 22.82
N ALA A 431 32.53 -10.62 22.38
CA ALA A 431 31.14 -11.02 22.60
C ALA A 431 30.31 -10.72 21.36
N TYR A 432 29.26 -11.50 21.15
CA TYR A 432 28.40 -11.42 19.97
C TYR A 432 26.95 -11.34 20.43
N ALA A 433 26.16 -10.50 19.78
CA ALA A 433 24.73 -10.46 19.99
C ALA A 433 24.00 -10.14 18.69
N THR A 434 22.81 -10.72 18.56
CA THR A 434 21.91 -10.47 17.45
C THR A 434 20.51 -10.17 17.97
N ALA A 435 19.90 -9.12 17.46
CA ALA A 435 18.53 -8.74 17.79
C ALA A 435 17.70 -8.59 16.52
N LYS A 436 16.41 -8.94 16.62
CA LYS A 436 15.42 -8.77 15.57
C LYS A 436 14.44 -7.67 15.98
N PRO A 437 14.22 -6.64 15.16
CA PRO A 437 13.08 -5.75 15.33
C PRO A 437 11.76 -6.49 15.05
N PHE A 438 10.82 -6.31 15.97
CA PHE A 438 9.42 -6.72 15.84
C PHE A 438 8.59 -5.45 15.61
N GLY A 439 8.26 -5.23 14.33
CA GLY A 439 7.31 -4.23 13.84
C GLY A 439 6.58 -4.85 12.64
N GLY A 440 5.98 -6.02 12.88
CA GLY A 440 6.06 -7.19 12.00
C GLY A 440 5.20 -7.23 10.74
N ARG A 441 4.44 -6.19 10.40
CA ARG A 441 3.58 -6.17 9.20
C ARG A 441 3.57 -4.77 8.60
N ILE A 442 4.32 -4.60 7.50
CA ILE A 442 4.25 -3.36 6.71
C ILE A 442 2.87 -3.27 6.06
N GLY A 443 2.39 -4.38 5.50
CA GLY A 443 1.05 -4.53 4.96
C GLY A 443 0.72 -6.01 4.70
N PRO A 444 -0.55 -6.33 4.45
CA PRO A 444 -0.99 -7.67 4.09
C PRO A 444 -0.54 -8.06 2.68
N ARG A 445 -0.28 -9.35 2.46
CA ARG A 445 -0.02 -9.90 1.11
C ARG A 445 -1.35 -10.22 0.42
N LEU A 446 -1.98 -9.18 -0.13
CA LEU A 446 -3.28 -9.27 -0.80
C LEU A 446 -3.19 -9.82 -2.22
N PHE A 447 -2.05 -9.64 -2.87
CA PHE A 447 -1.78 -10.06 -4.24
C PHE A 447 -0.58 -11.01 -4.30
N GLY A 448 -0.58 -11.87 -5.31
CA GLY A 448 0.58 -12.68 -5.67
C GLY A 448 1.61 -11.86 -6.44
N LEU A 449 2.80 -12.43 -6.58
CA LEU A 449 3.89 -11.87 -7.38
C LEU A 449 4.23 -12.85 -8.50
N GLY A 450 4.79 -12.36 -9.61
CA GLY A 450 5.30 -13.19 -10.69
C GLY A 450 6.33 -14.24 -10.21
N SER A 451 6.52 -15.30 -11.00
CA SER A 451 7.36 -16.46 -10.64
C SER A 451 8.87 -16.21 -10.68
N GLU A 452 9.31 -15.00 -10.97
CA GLU A 452 10.72 -14.63 -11.07
C GLU A 452 11.40 -14.56 -9.69
N ALA A 453 12.72 -14.76 -9.64
CA ALA A 453 13.49 -14.67 -8.40
C ALA A 453 13.50 -13.25 -7.79
N ILE A 454 13.32 -12.24 -8.64
CA ILE A 454 13.06 -10.83 -8.30
C ILE A 454 11.85 -10.40 -9.14
N PRO A 455 10.63 -10.45 -8.60
CA PRO A 455 9.41 -10.23 -9.37
C PRO A 455 9.29 -8.82 -9.94
N SER A 456 8.86 -8.74 -11.20
CA SER A 456 8.48 -7.50 -11.90
C SER A 456 6.96 -7.31 -12.03
N THR A 457 6.16 -8.37 -11.85
CA THR A 457 4.69 -8.34 -12.04
C THR A 457 3.91 -8.63 -10.77
N VAL A 458 2.69 -8.08 -10.73
CA VAL A 458 1.68 -8.33 -9.70
C VAL A 458 0.57 -9.16 -10.32
N ILE A 459 0.23 -10.27 -9.68
CA ILE A 459 -0.83 -11.19 -10.13
C ILE A 459 -1.90 -11.35 -9.05
N PRO A 460 -3.14 -11.68 -9.41
CA PRO A 460 -4.12 -12.18 -8.45
C PRO A 460 -3.54 -13.36 -7.69
N ARG A 461 -3.82 -13.43 -6.39
CA ARG A 461 -3.26 -14.48 -5.54
C ARG A 461 -3.90 -15.82 -5.94
N PRO A 462 -3.09 -16.87 -6.22
CA PRO A 462 -3.58 -18.12 -6.77
C PRO A 462 -4.48 -18.89 -5.80
N ASP A 463 -5.28 -19.80 -6.35
CA ASP A 463 -6.36 -20.51 -5.68
C ASP A 463 -5.95 -21.17 -4.36
N GLY A 464 -6.82 -21.03 -3.36
CA GLY A 464 -6.67 -21.62 -2.02
C GLY A 464 -6.32 -20.61 -0.92
N GLN A 465 -6.06 -19.35 -1.29
CA GLN A 465 -5.92 -18.21 -0.37
C GLN A 465 -6.47 -16.93 -1.03
N ASN A 466 -7.74 -16.96 -1.44
CA ASN A 466 -8.41 -15.97 -2.29
C ASN A 466 -8.59 -14.61 -1.61
N ARG A 467 -7.48 -13.89 -1.42
CA ARG A 467 -7.45 -12.58 -0.78
C ARG A 467 -7.54 -11.44 -1.78
N SER A 468 -7.35 -11.69 -3.07
CA SER A 468 -7.40 -10.65 -4.11
C SER A 468 -8.82 -10.33 -4.56
N SER A 469 -9.73 -11.31 -4.64
CA SER A 469 -11.10 -11.09 -5.16
C SER A 469 -11.97 -10.09 -4.38
N PRO A 470 -11.79 -9.86 -3.06
CA PRO A 470 -12.44 -8.73 -2.37
C PRO A 470 -11.88 -7.34 -2.73
N TYR A 471 -10.75 -7.27 -3.45
CA TYR A 471 -10.06 -6.03 -3.83
C TYR A 471 -10.06 -5.75 -5.33
N VAL A 472 -10.18 -6.80 -6.16
CA VAL A 472 -10.19 -6.66 -7.61
C VAL A 472 -11.27 -7.52 -8.26
N SER A 473 -11.95 -6.92 -9.23
CA SER A 473 -12.94 -7.59 -10.07
C SER A 473 -12.58 -7.42 -11.54
N ALA A 474 -13.03 -8.32 -12.41
CA ALA A 474 -12.83 -8.20 -13.85
C ALA A 474 -14.14 -8.48 -14.57
N MET A 475 -14.35 -7.79 -15.69
CA MET A 475 -15.50 -8.03 -16.54
C MET A 475 -15.28 -9.29 -17.37
N ALA A 476 -16.29 -10.15 -17.46
CA ALA A 476 -16.27 -11.22 -18.45
C ALA A 476 -16.35 -10.60 -19.86
N PRO A 477 -15.41 -10.91 -20.77
CA PRO A 477 -15.42 -10.32 -22.10
C PRO A 477 -16.67 -10.72 -22.90
N VAL A 478 -17.18 -9.79 -23.69
CA VAL A 478 -18.28 -10.05 -24.64
C VAL A 478 -17.66 -10.29 -26.02
N PRO A 479 -17.90 -11.43 -26.69
CA PRO A 479 -17.33 -11.69 -28.01
C PRO A 479 -17.73 -10.61 -29.02
N CYS A 480 -16.72 -9.94 -29.61
CA CYS A 480 -16.90 -8.86 -30.57
C CYS A 480 -16.48 -9.27 -31.99
N GLY A 481 -17.25 -8.84 -33.01
CA GLY A 481 -16.86 -8.87 -34.43
C GLY A 481 -16.39 -7.49 -34.92
N PRO A 482 -15.67 -7.40 -36.05
CA PRO A 482 -14.99 -6.17 -36.50
C PRO A 482 -15.89 -4.96 -36.81
N THR A 483 -17.21 -5.16 -37.02
CA THR A 483 -18.15 -4.11 -37.47
C THR A 483 -19.43 -3.97 -36.63
N THR A 484 -19.62 -4.79 -35.59
CA THR A 484 -20.88 -4.83 -34.80
C THR A 484 -20.64 -4.82 -33.28
N CYS A 485 -19.48 -4.31 -32.84
CA CYS A 485 -18.96 -4.48 -31.48
C CYS A 485 -19.52 -3.48 -30.45
N PHE A 486 -20.44 -2.58 -30.79
CA PHE A 486 -21.02 -1.67 -29.79
C PHE A 486 -22.52 -1.47 -30.00
N LYS A 487 -23.31 -1.85 -28.98
CA LYS A 487 -24.67 -1.34 -28.81
C LYS A 487 -24.64 -0.26 -27.76
N ALA A 488 -25.45 0.79 -27.95
CA ALA A 488 -25.58 1.84 -26.97
C ALA A 488 -26.03 1.24 -25.62
N GLY A 489 -25.20 1.46 -24.59
CA GLY A 489 -25.35 0.95 -23.22
C GLY A 489 -24.52 -0.29 -22.86
N ASP A 490 -23.78 -0.86 -23.81
CA ASP A 490 -22.70 -1.79 -23.49
C ASP A 490 -21.54 -1.06 -22.75
N PRO A 491 -20.82 -1.73 -21.83
CA PRO A 491 -19.66 -1.15 -21.16
C PRO A 491 -18.50 -0.92 -22.14
N ILE A 492 -17.67 0.07 -21.88
CA ILE A 492 -16.52 0.44 -22.72
C ILE A 492 -15.26 0.38 -21.85
N PRO A 493 -14.18 -0.36 -22.23
CA PRO A 493 -14.04 -1.25 -23.39
C PRO A 493 -14.72 -2.61 -23.19
N MET A 494 -15.12 -3.25 -24.30
CA MET A 494 -15.57 -4.66 -24.32
C MET A 494 -14.48 -5.66 -24.72
N ASP A 495 -13.28 -5.16 -25.05
CA ASP A 495 -12.18 -5.97 -25.57
C ASP A 495 -11.66 -6.95 -24.51
N SER A 496 -11.55 -8.23 -24.87
CA SER A 496 -10.97 -9.26 -23.98
C SER A 496 -9.51 -9.02 -23.65
N GLU A 497 -8.77 -8.31 -24.50
CA GLU A 497 -7.36 -7.97 -24.26
C GLU A 497 -7.19 -6.86 -23.22
N PHE A 498 -8.26 -6.12 -22.89
CA PHE A 498 -8.22 -5.06 -21.89
C PHE A 498 -8.38 -5.60 -20.46
N TRP A 499 -9.17 -6.67 -20.28
CA TRP A 499 -9.59 -7.17 -18.97
C TRP A 499 -8.71 -8.32 -18.49
N ALA A 500 -8.28 -8.26 -17.23
CA ALA A 500 -7.50 -9.34 -16.65
C ALA A 500 -8.34 -10.60 -16.37
N GLN A 501 -7.76 -11.75 -16.63
CA GLN A 501 -8.30 -13.07 -16.31
C GLN A 501 -7.48 -13.74 -15.21
N GLU A 502 -7.92 -14.91 -14.74
CA GLU A 502 -7.23 -15.64 -13.68
C GLU A 502 -5.77 -15.95 -14.06
N GLY A 503 -4.85 -15.68 -13.13
CA GLY A 503 -3.41 -15.91 -13.32
C GLY A 503 -2.68 -14.89 -14.21
N GLN A 504 -3.40 -13.97 -14.87
CA GLN A 504 -2.77 -12.90 -15.65
C GLN A 504 -2.25 -11.78 -14.75
N SER A 505 -1.29 -11.01 -15.28
CA SER A 505 -0.75 -9.82 -14.62
C SER A 505 -1.83 -8.74 -14.52
N ILE A 506 -2.02 -8.19 -13.32
CA ILE A 506 -2.92 -7.06 -13.05
C ILE A 506 -2.16 -5.77 -12.74
N GLY A 507 -0.85 -5.78 -13.00
CA GLY A 507 0.04 -4.66 -12.74
C GLY A 507 1.49 -5.13 -12.61
N GLY A 508 2.40 -4.21 -12.32
CA GLY A 508 3.83 -4.51 -12.30
C GLY A 508 4.66 -3.28 -12.57
N THR A 509 5.96 -3.49 -12.74
CA THR A 509 6.82 -2.42 -13.24
C THR A 509 6.52 -2.16 -14.72
N PRO A 510 6.28 -0.90 -15.11
CA PRO A 510 5.86 -0.52 -16.46
C PRO A 510 6.78 -1.01 -17.61
N ALA A 511 8.09 -1.18 -17.35
CA ALA A 511 9.06 -1.59 -18.36
C ALA A 511 9.13 -3.10 -18.66
N SER A 512 8.24 -3.90 -18.09
CA SER A 512 8.36 -5.38 -18.13
C SER A 512 7.91 -6.04 -19.44
N GLY A 513 7.46 -5.28 -20.45
CA GLY A 513 7.05 -5.82 -21.75
C GLY A 513 5.88 -6.82 -21.69
N ASN A 514 5.17 -6.85 -20.57
CA ASN A 514 4.06 -7.76 -20.30
C ASN A 514 2.74 -7.17 -20.80
N ASP A 515 1.80 -8.07 -21.11
CA ASP A 515 0.44 -7.69 -21.50
C ASP A 515 -0.24 -6.84 -20.43
N ILE A 516 -0.78 -5.70 -20.86
CA ILE A 516 -1.43 -4.72 -19.99
C ILE A 516 -2.90 -5.08 -19.86
N HIS A 517 -3.27 -5.54 -18.66
CA HIS A 517 -4.65 -5.83 -18.30
C HIS A 517 -5.09 -4.96 -17.13
N PHE A 518 -6.39 -4.64 -17.12
CA PHE A 518 -7.03 -3.81 -16.11
C PHE A 518 -8.05 -4.60 -15.28
N VAL A 519 -8.23 -4.15 -14.04
CA VAL A 519 -9.23 -4.69 -13.10
C VAL A 519 -10.01 -3.57 -12.42
N VAL A 520 -11.28 -3.83 -12.13
CA VAL A 520 -12.15 -2.92 -11.39
C VAL A 520 -11.76 -2.95 -9.91
N PRO A 521 -11.48 -1.80 -9.28
CA PRO A 521 -11.14 -1.74 -7.87
C PRO A 521 -12.35 -2.10 -7.01
N ASN A 522 -12.10 -2.80 -5.91
CA ASN A 522 -13.09 -3.24 -4.93
C ASN A 522 -12.52 -3.07 -3.50
N LEU A 523 -13.35 -3.14 -2.47
CA LEU A 523 -12.94 -2.93 -1.10
C LEU A 523 -13.59 -3.94 -0.16
N LEU A 524 -12.77 -4.60 0.66
CA LEU A 524 -13.20 -5.22 1.90
C LEU A 524 -13.03 -4.21 3.03
N TYR A 525 -14.14 -3.69 3.57
CA TYR A 525 -14.14 -2.49 4.40
C TYR A 525 -14.04 -2.81 5.90
N GLU A 526 -15.05 -3.48 6.46
CA GLU A 526 -15.20 -3.73 7.90
C GLU A 526 -16.06 -4.97 8.15
N TYR A 527 -16.08 -5.49 9.38
CA TYR A 527 -16.99 -6.54 9.81
C TYR A 527 -17.51 -6.20 11.22
N GLU A 528 -18.76 -6.57 11.50
CA GLU A 528 -19.32 -6.53 12.86
C GLU A 528 -19.11 -7.88 13.57
N ASP A 529 -19.34 -8.97 12.83
CA ASP A 529 -19.03 -10.35 13.23
C ASP A 529 -17.96 -10.92 12.30
N PHE A 530 -16.93 -11.56 12.88
CA PHE A 530 -15.85 -12.19 12.12
C PHE A 530 -16.35 -13.27 11.14
N SER A 531 -17.50 -13.89 11.42
CA SER A 531 -18.15 -14.85 10.50
C SER A 531 -18.47 -14.24 9.12
N GLN A 532 -18.69 -12.92 9.05
CA GLN A 532 -18.92 -12.19 7.79
C GLN A 532 -17.72 -12.26 6.84
N LEU A 533 -16.50 -12.47 7.35
CA LEU A 533 -15.30 -12.62 6.53
C LEU A 533 -15.17 -14.00 5.86
N ALA A 534 -16.00 -14.98 6.23
CA ALA A 534 -15.94 -16.34 5.68
C ALA A 534 -16.17 -16.36 4.17
N VAL A 535 -17.15 -15.57 3.69
CA VAL A 535 -17.46 -15.42 2.27
C VAL A 535 -16.23 -14.90 1.53
N HIS A 536 -15.54 -13.89 2.08
CA HIS A 536 -14.36 -13.26 1.48
C HIS A 536 -13.06 -14.07 1.54
N SER A 537 -13.03 -15.18 2.28
CA SER A 537 -11.83 -16.03 2.46
C SER A 537 -12.00 -17.45 1.90
N SER A 538 -13.19 -17.78 1.38
CA SER A 538 -13.51 -19.09 0.84
C SER A 538 -12.81 -19.43 -0.48
N ALA A 539 -12.56 -20.72 -0.73
CA ALA A 539 -12.06 -21.23 -2.00
C ALA A 539 -13.04 -20.88 -3.15
N GLY A 540 -12.50 -20.51 -4.33
CA GLY A 540 -13.20 -19.76 -5.37
C GLY A 540 -12.20 -19.06 -6.30
N SER A 541 -12.66 -18.13 -7.15
CA SER A 541 -11.80 -17.42 -8.11
C SER A 541 -10.87 -16.39 -7.45
N SER A 542 -9.67 -16.25 -8.01
CA SER A 542 -8.66 -15.28 -7.55
C SER A 542 -9.04 -13.82 -7.87
N ILE A 543 -9.87 -13.61 -8.90
CA ILE A 543 -10.52 -12.34 -9.25
C ILE A 543 -12.04 -12.54 -9.19
N LEU A 544 -12.80 -11.53 -8.73
CA LEU A 544 -14.26 -11.55 -8.86
C LEU A 544 -14.67 -11.28 -10.33
N THR A 545 -15.28 -12.25 -11.01
CA THR A 545 -15.75 -12.05 -12.39
C THR A 545 -17.15 -11.46 -12.42
N LEU A 546 -17.32 -10.31 -13.06
CA LEU A 546 -18.60 -9.65 -13.30
C LEU A 546 -19.17 -10.18 -14.62
N ARG A 547 -20.24 -10.96 -14.54
CA ARG A 547 -20.75 -11.75 -15.68
C ARG A 547 -21.97 -11.07 -16.30
N LYS A 548 -22.12 -11.25 -17.61
CA LYS A 548 -23.33 -10.86 -18.35
C LYS A 548 -24.47 -11.86 -18.09
N PRO A 549 -25.60 -11.43 -17.50
CA PRO A 549 -26.81 -12.25 -17.40
C PRO A 549 -27.43 -12.52 -18.77
N ASN A 550 -28.23 -13.58 -18.89
CA ASN A 550 -28.88 -13.96 -20.15
C ASN A 550 -29.97 -12.96 -20.58
N ASP A 551 -30.69 -12.37 -19.62
CA ASP A 551 -31.77 -11.41 -19.83
C ASP A 551 -31.94 -10.49 -18.60
N GLU A 552 -32.82 -9.51 -18.74
CA GLU A 552 -33.16 -8.55 -17.69
C GLU A 552 -33.68 -9.22 -16.41
N VAL A 553 -34.43 -10.33 -16.50
CA VAL A 553 -34.96 -11.03 -15.33
C VAL A 553 -33.83 -11.74 -14.57
N ALA A 554 -32.94 -12.41 -15.30
CA ALA A 554 -31.75 -13.07 -14.75
C ALA A 554 -30.76 -12.07 -14.13
N SER A 555 -30.73 -10.82 -14.61
CA SER A 555 -29.92 -9.75 -14.01
C SER A 555 -30.34 -9.41 -12.58
N ARG A 556 -31.56 -9.81 -12.17
CA ARG A 556 -32.12 -9.59 -10.83
C ARG A 556 -31.82 -10.73 -9.84
N THR A 557 -30.98 -11.70 -10.17
CA THR A 557 -30.57 -12.76 -9.22
C THR A 557 -29.10 -13.17 -9.40
N PRO A 558 -28.12 -12.25 -9.31
CA PRO A 558 -26.71 -12.62 -9.43
C PRO A 558 -26.26 -13.32 -8.14
N THR A 559 -25.84 -14.59 -8.22
CA THR A 559 -25.47 -15.40 -7.04
C THR A 559 -23.97 -15.48 -6.78
N GLU A 560 -23.13 -15.05 -7.72
CA GLU A 560 -21.66 -15.23 -7.65
C GLU A 560 -20.90 -13.90 -7.44
N GLU A 561 -21.59 -12.77 -7.54
CA GLU A 561 -21.02 -11.43 -7.37
C GLU A 561 -21.07 -10.99 -5.89
N GLN A 562 -20.43 -11.73 -4.98
CA GLN A 562 -20.53 -11.50 -3.51
C GLN A 562 -19.16 -11.39 -2.83
N ARG A 563 -18.34 -10.40 -3.23
CA ARG A 563 -17.03 -10.12 -2.64
C ARG A 563 -16.77 -8.61 -2.51
N GLY A 564 -16.11 -8.19 -1.43
CA GLY A 564 -15.87 -6.77 -1.17
C GLY A 564 -17.19 -5.98 -1.14
N LEU A 565 -17.26 -4.82 -1.79
CA LEU A 565 -18.46 -3.98 -1.87
C LEU A 565 -19.59 -4.55 -2.74
N TYR A 566 -19.37 -5.70 -3.40
CA TYR A 566 -20.45 -6.47 -4.02
C TYR A 566 -21.22 -7.33 -3.02
N ASP A 567 -20.70 -7.47 -1.80
CA ASP A 567 -21.45 -7.97 -0.66
C ASP A 567 -22.26 -6.81 -0.06
N ILE A 568 -23.57 -7.00 0.07
CA ILE A 568 -24.49 -5.96 0.55
C ILE A 568 -24.14 -5.49 1.97
N GLU A 569 -23.65 -6.37 2.84
CA GLU A 569 -23.30 -6.00 4.22
C GLU A 569 -22.04 -5.13 4.27
N GLN A 570 -21.06 -5.43 3.41
CA GLN A 570 -19.88 -4.58 3.25
C GLN A 570 -20.26 -3.19 2.71
N PHE A 571 -21.14 -3.16 1.70
CA PHE A 571 -21.63 -1.89 1.14
C PHE A 571 -22.42 -1.08 2.17
N LYS A 572 -23.32 -1.71 2.94
CA LYS A 572 -24.08 -1.06 4.03
C LYS A 572 -23.18 -0.38 5.05
N LEU A 573 -22.18 -1.10 5.56
CA LEU A 573 -21.22 -0.56 6.52
C LEU A 573 -20.45 0.64 5.96
N PHE A 574 -20.13 0.60 4.67
CA PHE A 574 -19.34 1.65 4.01
C PHE A 574 -20.18 2.87 3.63
N ALA A 575 -21.37 2.67 3.06
CA ALA A 575 -22.29 3.73 2.69
C ALA A 575 -22.92 4.41 3.92
N GLY A 576 -23.11 3.68 5.03
CA GLY A 576 -23.63 4.19 6.31
C GLY A 576 -22.82 5.34 6.93
N ILE A 577 -21.62 5.60 6.40
CA ILE A 577 -20.79 6.77 6.77
C ILE A 577 -21.50 8.09 6.41
N ILE A 578 -22.31 8.12 5.34
CA ILE A 578 -23.10 9.31 4.98
C ILE A 578 -24.14 9.63 6.06
N ASP A 579 -24.85 8.62 6.54
CA ASP A 579 -25.85 8.81 7.59
C ASP A 579 -25.19 9.31 8.89
N GLU A 580 -24.00 8.81 9.21
CA GLU A 580 -23.21 9.27 10.36
C GLU A 580 -22.73 10.72 10.18
N ALA A 581 -22.21 11.08 9.01
CA ALA A 581 -21.73 12.44 8.72
C ALA A 581 -22.86 13.48 8.74
N THR A 582 -24.07 13.09 8.32
CA THR A 582 -25.24 13.97 8.25
C THR A 582 -26.09 13.95 9.52
N ASN A 583 -25.85 13.02 10.44
CA ASN A 583 -26.72 12.73 11.59
C ASN A 583 -28.19 12.49 11.18
N ALA A 584 -28.40 11.91 10.00
CA ALA A 584 -29.72 11.68 9.43
C ALA A 584 -29.72 10.35 8.67
N SER A 585 -30.78 9.55 8.83
CA SER A 585 -30.99 8.37 8.00
C SER A 585 -31.50 8.83 6.64
N SER A 586 -30.69 8.69 5.58
CA SER A 586 -31.05 9.07 4.20
C SER A 586 -31.37 10.56 4.02
N PRO A 587 -30.36 11.44 4.13
CA PRO A 587 -30.52 12.89 3.97
C PRO A 587 -31.01 13.29 2.57
N GLU A 588 -32.03 14.17 2.49
CA GLU A 588 -32.53 14.71 1.20
C GLU A 588 -31.52 15.66 0.52
N ILE A 589 -30.75 16.41 1.32
CA ILE A 589 -29.71 17.35 0.86
C ILE A 589 -28.44 17.09 1.67
N ILE A 590 -27.32 16.90 0.98
CA ILE A 590 -26.00 16.73 1.60
C ILE A 590 -25.15 17.97 1.26
N THR A 591 -24.70 18.70 2.28
CA THR A 591 -23.87 19.91 2.08
C THR A 591 -22.40 19.55 1.81
N PRO A 592 -21.61 20.44 1.19
CA PRO A 592 -20.18 20.22 0.98
C PRO A 592 -19.41 19.89 2.27
N GLU A 593 -19.76 20.52 3.39
CA GLU A 593 -19.14 20.27 4.70
C GLU A 593 -19.45 18.87 5.22
N GLN A 594 -20.68 18.38 4.97
CA GLN A 594 -21.08 17.02 5.31
C GLN A 594 -20.38 15.97 4.42
N ILE A 595 -20.19 16.29 3.13
CA ILE A 595 -19.37 15.45 2.23
C ILE A 595 -17.94 15.36 2.75
N GLU A 596 -17.34 16.48 3.16
CA GLU A 596 -15.99 16.49 3.74
C GLU A 596 -15.93 15.72 5.06
N ALA A 597 -16.94 15.85 5.93
CA ALA A 597 -17.04 15.05 7.15
C ALA A 597 -17.13 13.54 6.84
N ALA A 598 -17.94 13.15 5.85
CA ALA A 598 -18.06 11.76 5.42
C ALA A 598 -16.75 11.21 4.84
N ILE A 599 -16.03 12.02 4.06
CA ILE A 599 -14.71 11.67 3.54
C ILE A 599 -13.72 11.44 4.68
N ASN A 600 -13.67 12.31 5.68
CA ASN A 600 -12.78 12.13 6.83
C ASN A 600 -13.18 10.88 7.65
N LEU A 601 -14.48 10.64 7.87
CA LEU A 601 -14.97 9.42 8.51
C LEU A 601 -14.63 8.14 7.73
N SER A 602 -14.59 8.18 6.39
CA SER A 602 -14.18 7.03 5.55
C SER A 602 -12.73 6.60 5.78
N ARG A 603 -11.89 7.50 6.31
CA ARG A 603 -10.49 7.23 6.64
C ARG A 603 -10.30 6.68 8.05
N ARG A 604 -11.34 6.63 8.88
CA ARG A 604 -11.23 6.12 10.26
C ARG A 604 -10.73 4.67 10.30
N PRO A 605 -10.03 4.27 11.38
CA PRO A 605 -9.60 2.88 11.54
C PRO A 605 -10.79 1.91 11.71
N THR A 606 -10.69 0.74 11.10
CA THR A 606 -11.69 -0.35 11.20
C THR A 606 -11.15 -1.60 11.91
N LYS A 607 -12.03 -2.52 12.35
CA LYS A 607 -11.67 -3.85 12.89
C LYS A 607 -10.83 -4.64 11.89
N TYR A 608 -11.20 -4.58 10.61
CA TYR A 608 -10.45 -5.19 9.52
C TYR A 608 -9.02 -4.64 9.41
N GLU A 609 -8.86 -3.32 9.55
CA GLU A 609 -7.55 -2.69 9.49
C GLU A 609 -6.69 -3.00 10.71
N ALA A 610 -7.27 -3.07 11.91
CA ALA A 610 -6.55 -3.46 13.12
C ALA A 610 -5.95 -4.89 13.03
N LEU A 611 -6.59 -5.79 12.26
CA LEU A 611 -6.03 -7.10 11.96
C LEU A 611 -4.89 -7.05 10.94
N ASN A 612 -4.93 -6.13 9.96
CA ASN A 612 -4.11 -6.19 8.74
C ASN A 612 -3.02 -5.13 8.60
N TYR A 613 -3.18 -3.99 9.26
CA TYR A 613 -2.31 -2.82 9.16
C TYR A 613 -1.90 -2.34 10.55
N MET A 614 -0.81 -1.57 10.61
CA MET A 614 -0.41 -0.90 11.85
C MET A 614 -1.04 0.49 11.87
N ILE A 615 -1.90 0.77 12.85
CA ILE A 615 -2.60 2.05 13.01
C ILE A 615 -1.88 2.91 14.07
N PRO A 616 -1.56 4.19 13.78
CA PRO A 616 -0.88 5.07 14.73
C PRO A 616 -1.77 5.41 15.92
N THR A 617 -1.19 5.48 17.12
CA THR A 617 -1.86 6.07 18.28
C THR A 617 -1.63 7.58 18.27
N VAL A 618 -2.70 8.37 18.27
CA VAL A 618 -2.64 9.84 18.19
C VAL A 618 -2.89 10.51 19.54
N ASP A 619 -3.70 9.92 20.42
CA ASP A 619 -4.01 10.44 21.76
C ASP A 619 -3.87 9.33 22.82
N ASN A 620 -2.97 9.52 23.79
CA ASN A 620 -2.72 8.52 24.85
C ASN A 620 -3.45 8.84 26.15
N GLU A 621 -3.70 10.12 26.44
CA GLU A 621 -4.11 10.54 27.80
C GLU A 621 -5.60 10.31 28.04
N SER A 622 -6.42 10.33 26.99
CA SER A 622 -7.87 10.06 27.09
C SER A 622 -8.25 8.58 26.94
N ILE A 623 -7.36 7.72 26.39
CA ILE A 623 -7.70 6.37 25.91
C ILE A 623 -7.06 5.23 26.74
N ASN A 624 -6.16 5.52 27.69
CA ASN A 624 -5.38 4.49 28.42
C ASN A 624 -4.67 3.50 27.46
N ALA A 625 -4.09 4.00 26.37
CA ALA A 625 -3.41 3.14 25.39
C ALA A 625 -2.14 2.51 26.00
N ASP A 626 -1.88 1.24 25.66
CA ASP A 626 -0.73 0.46 26.17
C ASP A 626 0.64 0.98 25.68
N SER A 627 0.66 1.93 24.75
CA SER A 627 1.88 2.51 24.19
C SER A 627 1.73 4.01 23.94
N SER A 628 2.86 4.74 24.04
CA SER A 628 2.90 6.17 23.77
C SER A 628 2.83 6.47 22.27
N SER A 629 1.94 7.38 21.88
CA SER A 629 1.90 8.09 20.59
C SER A 629 3.30 8.44 20.08
N ILE A 630 3.55 8.02 18.83
CA ILE A 630 4.77 8.29 18.06
C ILE A 630 4.55 9.48 17.14
N VAL A 631 3.30 9.72 16.76
CA VAL A 631 2.93 10.80 15.88
C VAL A 631 2.73 12.06 16.70
N GLN A 632 3.16 13.18 16.15
CA GLN A 632 2.95 14.46 16.80
C GLN A 632 1.51 14.89 16.53
N ASN A 633 0.70 15.09 17.56
CA ASN A 633 -0.59 15.75 17.41
C ASN A 633 -0.35 17.22 17.01
N ILE A 634 -1.04 17.65 15.96
CA ILE A 634 -1.14 19.04 15.54
C ILE A 634 -2.62 19.42 15.76
N ASP A 635 -2.96 19.81 16.98
CA ASP A 635 -4.28 20.38 17.22
C ASP A 635 -4.29 21.78 16.62
N ASP A 636 -5.13 22.00 15.61
CA ASP A 636 -5.41 23.35 15.13
C ASP A 636 -6.46 23.98 16.06
N VAL A 637 -6.16 25.13 16.65
CA VAL A 637 -7.00 25.77 17.69
C VAL A 637 -8.38 26.20 17.17
N ASN A 638 -8.62 26.09 15.86
CA ASN A 638 -9.81 26.60 15.17
C ASN A 638 -10.68 25.53 14.48
N GLU A 639 -10.28 24.25 14.45
CA GLU A 639 -11.10 23.17 13.89
C GLU A 639 -11.18 22.01 14.88
N ASN A 640 -12.39 21.49 15.16
CA ASN A 640 -12.63 20.33 16.05
C ASN A 640 -12.06 18.99 15.49
N ARG A 641 -10.91 19.00 14.80
CA ARG A 641 -10.35 17.87 14.06
C ARG A 641 -8.93 17.58 14.52
N THR A 642 -8.67 16.33 14.87
CA THR A 642 -7.32 15.88 15.24
C THR A 642 -6.49 15.66 13.98
N GLN A 643 -5.36 16.35 13.87
CA GLN A 643 -4.34 16.07 12.86
C GLN A 643 -3.11 15.47 13.49
N TYR A 644 -2.40 14.65 12.74
CA TYR A 644 -1.14 14.08 13.21
C TYR A 644 -0.06 14.23 12.16
N ARG A 645 1.19 14.29 12.65
CA ARG A 645 2.40 14.39 11.83
C ARG A 645 3.38 13.28 12.16
N LEU A 646 3.97 12.72 11.11
CA LEU A 646 4.88 11.58 11.17
C LEU A 646 6.17 11.89 10.40
N PHE A 647 7.30 11.39 10.89
CA PHE A 647 8.58 11.49 10.19
C PHE A 647 8.56 10.62 8.92
N ALA A 648 8.56 11.27 7.76
CA ALA A 648 8.39 10.64 6.46
C ALA A 648 8.95 11.58 5.37
N PRO A 649 10.28 11.66 5.20
CA PRO A 649 10.91 12.62 4.30
C PRO A 649 10.53 12.34 2.83
N LEU A 650 10.18 13.41 2.10
CA LEU A 650 9.87 13.36 0.67
C LEU A 650 11.08 13.75 -0.18
N PHE A 651 11.74 14.88 0.10
CA PHE A 651 12.92 15.33 -0.66
C PHE A 651 13.94 16.07 0.22
N GLY A 652 15.19 16.14 -0.23
CA GLY A 652 16.28 16.83 0.46
C GLY A 652 17.68 16.25 0.17
N THR A 653 18.73 16.93 0.62
CA THR A 653 20.16 16.72 0.26
C THR A 653 20.69 15.29 0.40
N ASP A 654 20.11 14.48 1.28
CA ASP A 654 20.56 13.11 1.58
C ASP A 654 19.45 12.06 1.39
N THR A 655 18.34 12.46 0.76
CA THR A 655 17.24 11.56 0.38
C THR A 655 17.51 10.95 -1.01
N LEU A 656 16.66 10.00 -1.43
CA LEU A 656 16.69 9.50 -2.81
C LEU A 656 16.34 10.59 -3.83
N TYR A 657 15.64 11.64 -3.40
CA TYR A 657 15.07 12.69 -4.24
C TYR A 657 15.59 14.06 -3.76
N PRO A 658 16.69 14.57 -4.33
CA PRO A 658 17.36 15.75 -3.77
C PRO A 658 16.51 17.02 -3.77
N ASN A 659 15.55 17.14 -4.69
CA ASN A 659 14.65 18.28 -4.84
C ASN A 659 13.35 17.87 -5.56
N ILE A 660 12.38 18.78 -5.63
CA ILE A 660 11.08 18.54 -6.29
C ILE A 660 11.25 18.22 -7.79
N SER A 661 12.21 18.83 -8.49
CA SER A 661 12.47 18.51 -9.91
C SER A 661 12.96 17.08 -10.13
N ALA A 662 13.69 16.50 -9.17
CA ALA A 662 14.05 15.08 -9.25
C ALA A 662 12.82 14.16 -9.12
N ILE A 663 11.81 14.58 -8.34
CA ILE A 663 10.54 13.85 -8.23
C ILE A 663 9.73 13.97 -9.53
N GLU A 664 9.67 15.18 -10.10
CA GLU A 664 9.03 15.44 -11.39
C GLU A 664 9.59 14.52 -12.49
N ASN A 665 10.91 14.42 -12.63
CA ASN A 665 11.53 13.53 -13.62
C ASN A 665 11.14 12.06 -13.43
N ILE A 666 11.04 11.58 -12.18
CA ILE A 666 10.62 10.20 -11.89
C ILE A 666 9.16 9.98 -12.27
N MET A 667 8.32 10.99 -12.07
CA MET A 667 6.92 10.94 -12.43
C MET A 667 6.73 10.99 -13.95
N GLU A 668 7.50 11.81 -14.66
CA GLU A 668 7.53 11.83 -16.13
C GLU A 668 7.97 10.46 -16.67
N ASP A 669 9.09 9.93 -16.17
CA ASP A 669 9.55 8.56 -16.49
C ASP A 669 8.45 7.53 -16.19
N TYR A 670 7.72 7.70 -15.09
CA TYR A 670 6.66 6.80 -14.71
C TYR A 670 5.46 6.85 -15.65
N ILE A 671 5.01 8.05 -16.03
CA ILE A 671 3.92 8.24 -16.98
C ILE A 671 4.32 7.76 -18.37
N ASP A 672 5.54 8.05 -18.81
CA ASP A 672 6.08 7.62 -20.10
C ASP A 672 6.18 6.09 -20.19
N GLN A 673 6.61 5.41 -19.13
CA GLN A 673 6.63 3.95 -19.17
C GLN A 673 5.22 3.33 -19.16
N ASN A 674 4.20 4.05 -18.69
CA ASN A 674 2.79 3.63 -18.76
C ASN A 674 2.08 4.13 -20.05
N GLU A 675 2.83 4.67 -21.03
CA GLU A 675 2.26 5.25 -22.24
C GLU A 675 1.40 4.26 -23.04
N GLU A 676 1.81 3.00 -23.17
CA GLU A 676 1.01 2.00 -23.89
C GLU A 676 -0.33 1.71 -23.18
N ALA A 677 -0.38 1.81 -21.85
CA ALA A 677 -1.62 1.67 -21.09
C ALA A 677 -2.60 2.84 -21.37
N ILE A 678 -2.06 4.05 -21.49
CA ILE A 678 -2.80 5.26 -21.88
C ILE A 678 -3.34 5.10 -23.31
N PHE A 679 -2.51 4.61 -24.23
CA PHE A 679 -2.88 4.40 -25.62
C PHE A 679 -3.89 3.27 -25.83
N GLN A 680 -3.80 2.17 -25.09
CA GLN A 680 -4.77 1.08 -25.15
C GLN A 680 -6.18 1.59 -24.87
N PHE A 681 -6.33 2.55 -23.95
CA PHE A 681 -7.60 3.19 -23.65
C PHE A 681 -8.08 4.13 -24.77
N VAL A 682 -7.22 5.02 -25.27
CA VAL A 682 -7.54 5.92 -26.38
C VAL A 682 -7.98 5.12 -27.61
N ARG A 683 -7.26 4.04 -27.95
CA ARG A 683 -7.62 3.12 -29.03
C ARG A 683 -8.97 2.44 -28.77
N SER A 684 -9.23 2.00 -27.54
CA SER A 684 -10.50 1.38 -27.17
C SER A 684 -11.70 2.32 -27.34
N ILE A 685 -11.56 3.59 -26.95
CA ILE A 685 -12.55 4.64 -27.23
C ILE A 685 -12.69 4.86 -28.74
N GLY A 686 -11.58 4.86 -29.48
CA GLY A 686 -11.59 4.98 -30.94
C GLY A 686 -12.35 3.84 -31.63
N LYS A 687 -12.23 2.60 -31.16
CA LYS A 687 -13.01 1.45 -31.66
C LYS A 687 -14.52 1.70 -31.50
N VAL A 688 -14.94 2.28 -30.37
CA VAL A 688 -16.34 2.67 -30.13
C VAL A 688 -16.78 3.77 -31.09
N ALA A 689 -16.01 4.84 -31.23
CA ALA A 689 -16.30 5.92 -32.17
C ALA A 689 -16.47 5.40 -33.61
N ARG A 690 -15.60 4.47 -34.04
CA ARG A 690 -15.71 3.80 -35.35
C ARG A 690 -16.98 2.95 -35.46
N SER A 691 -17.33 2.23 -34.40
CA SER A 691 -18.56 1.42 -34.39
C SER A 691 -19.80 2.30 -34.52
N ILE A 692 -19.81 3.50 -33.92
CA ILE A 692 -20.89 4.49 -34.08
C ILE A 692 -20.96 4.97 -35.55
N LEU A 693 -19.82 5.29 -36.18
CA LEU A 693 -19.75 5.71 -37.59
C LEU A 693 -20.19 4.62 -38.60
N ASN A 694 -20.11 3.35 -38.21
CA ASN A 694 -20.45 2.21 -39.06
C ASN A 694 -21.94 1.82 -39.04
N GLN A 695 -22.76 2.42 -38.17
CA GLN A 695 -24.21 2.20 -38.16
C GLN A 695 -24.88 2.93 -39.35
N ALA A 696 -25.84 2.29 -40.01
CA ALA A 696 -26.50 2.80 -41.22
C ALA A 696 -27.83 3.51 -40.88
N THR A 697 -28.01 4.78 -41.27
CA THR A 697 -29.23 5.55 -40.97
C THR A 697 -29.51 6.71 -41.95
N GLU A 698 -30.76 7.19 -41.94
CA GLU A 698 -31.37 8.13 -42.92
C GLU A 698 -31.05 9.64 -42.73
N GLY A 699 -30.24 10.02 -41.73
CA GLY A 699 -29.83 11.42 -41.47
C GLY A 699 -28.32 11.56 -41.26
N ASP A 700 -27.65 12.33 -42.12
CA ASP A 700 -26.19 12.29 -42.32
C ASP A 700 -25.33 12.95 -41.20
N ASP A 701 -25.89 13.81 -40.33
CA ASP A 701 -25.09 14.68 -39.45
C ASP A 701 -25.07 14.32 -37.95
N THR A 702 -26.09 13.65 -37.40
CA THR A 702 -26.22 13.46 -35.94
C THR A 702 -25.23 12.45 -35.36
N TYR A 703 -24.91 11.38 -36.09
CA TYR A 703 -23.97 10.34 -35.63
C TYR A 703 -22.51 10.77 -35.72
N GLN A 704 -22.18 11.67 -36.65
CA GLN A 704 -20.84 12.24 -36.73
C GLN A 704 -20.54 13.07 -35.48
N GLN A 705 -21.54 13.81 -34.96
CA GLN A 705 -21.39 14.56 -33.71
C GLN A 705 -21.27 13.62 -32.51
N ALA A 706 -22.04 12.53 -32.47
CA ALA A 706 -21.94 11.52 -31.40
C ALA A 706 -20.60 10.78 -31.43
N ALA A 707 -20.06 10.41 -32.59
CA ALA A 707 -18.73 9.80 -32.68
C ALA A 707 -17.61 10.79 -32.29
N ARG A 708 -17.75 12.06 -32.68
CA ARG A 708 -16.79 13.13 -32.35
C ARG A 708 -16.73 13.46 -30.87
N SER A 709 -17.75 13.17 -30.05
CA SER A 709 -17.62 13.35 -28.60
C SER A 709 -16.66 12.34 -27.95
N TYR A 710 -16.46 11.18 -28.59
CA TYR A 710 -15.55 10.14 -28.13
C TYR A 710 -14.13 10.34 -28.67
N HIS A 711 -13.99 10.54 -29.99
CA HIS A 711 -12.69 10.61 -30.67
C HIS A 711 -12.76 11.46 -31.94
N ASP A 712 -11.76 12.32 -32.16
CA ASP A 712 -11.70 13.35 -33.21
C ASP A 712 -11.23 12.85 -34.59
N THR A 713 -10.24 11.94 -34.60
CA THR A 713 -9.48 11.55 -35.80
C THR A 713 -9.92 10.22 -36.42
N VAL A 714 -10.88 9.51 -35.82
CA VAL A 714 -11.35 8.19 -36.29
C VAL A 714 -12.21 8.32 -37.55
N ARG A 715 -11.91 7.48 -38.54
CA ARG A 715 -12.67 7.34 -39.79
C ARG A 715 -13.35 5.98 -39.85
N LYS A 716 -14.41 5.92 -40.67
CA LYS A 716 -15.22 4.71 -40.88
C LYS A 716 -14.40 3.49 -41.33
N ASP A 717 -13.37 3.73 -42.16
CA ASP A 717 -12.55 2.71 -42.81
C ASP A 717 -11.27 2.33 -42.03
N ASP A 718 -11.05 2.90 -40.84
CA ASP A 718 -9.84 2.62 -40.05
C ASP A 718 -9.86 1.20 -39.48
N THR A 719 -8.74 0.46 -39.53
CA THR A 719 -8.60 -0.85 -38.86
C THR A 719 -8.20 -0.70 -37.39
N ASP A 720 -8.44 -1.72 -36.55
CA ASP A 720 -8.12 -1.67 -35.10
C ASP A 720 -6.66 -1.35 -34.79
N THR A 721 -5.75 -1.74 -35.70
CA THR A 721 -4.31 -1.49 -35.62
C THR A 721 -3.88 -0.11 -36.15
N LEU A 722 -4.79 0.65 -36.78
CA LEU A 722 -4.50 1.92 -37.45
C LEU A 722 -5.27 3.12 -36.87
N ILE A 723 -5.95 2.96 -35.73
CA ILE A 723 -6.63 4.08 -35.06
C ILE A 723 -5.56 5.13 -34.70
N PRO A 724 -5.61 6.34 -35.28
CA PRO A 724 -4.61 7.36 -35.05
C PRO A 724 -4.68 7.86 -33.61
N VAL A 725 -3.52 8.06 -33.00
CA VAL A 725 -3.36 8.34 -31.57
C VAL A 725 -3.06 9.82 -31.30
N ASN A 726 -3.12 10.68 -32.32
CA ASN A 726 -2.86 12.11 -32.18
C ASN A 726 -4.16 12.87 -31.88
N THR A 727 -4.46 13.07 -30.60
CA THR A 727 -5.74 13.62 -30.11
C THR A 727 -5.61 15.06 -29.60
N ALA A 728 -4.97 15.94 -30.38
CA ALA A 728 -4.75 17.35 -30.02
C ALA A 728 -6.05 18.17 -29.87
N ASP A 729 -7.23 17.61 -30.18
CA ASP A 729 -8.53 18.22 -29.95
C ASP A 729 -9.12 17.85 -28.57
N CYS A 730 -9.08 18.81 -27.66
CA CYS A 730 -9.56 18.68 -26.29
C CYS A 730 -11.09 18.83 -26.14
N SER A 731 -11.85 18.88 -27.24
CA SER A 731 -13.31 18.79 -27.20
C SER A 731 -13.81 17.36 -26.97
N THR A 732 -12.95 16.36 -27.18
CA THR A 732 -13.29 14.93 -27.11
C THR A 732 -12.84 14.29 -25.80
N LEU A 733 -13.48 13.19 -25.40
CA LEU A 733 -13.08 12.40 -24.23
C LEU A 733 -11.62 11.92 -24.35
N ALA A 734 -11.26 11.34 -25.49
CA ALA A 734 -9.91 10.85 -25.76
C ALA A 734 -8.87 11.98 -25.71
N GLY A 735 -9.17 13.14 -26.31
CA GLY A 735 -8.28 14.29 -26.34
C GLY A 735 -8.06 14.94 -24.97
N LYS A 736 -9.11 15.09 -24.15
CA LYS A 736 -8.99 15.58 -22.77
C LYS A 736 -8.12 14.64 -21.93
N PHE A 737 -8.38 13.34 -22.00
CA PHE A 737 -7.60 12.33 -21.27
C PHE A 737 -6.13 12.35 -21.69
N TYR A 738 -5.85 12.26 -22.99
CA TYR A 738 -4.48 12.25 -23.52
C TYR A 738 -3.71 13.53 -23.19
N THR A 739 -4.31 14.70 -23.39
CA THR A 739 -3.66 16.00 -23.11
C THR A 739 -3.31 16.15 -21.63
N TYR A 740 -4.07 15.54 -20.73
CA TYR A 740 -3.77 15.60 -19.30
C TYR A 740 -2.51 14.81 -18.89
N PHE A 741 -2.21 13.72 -19.59
CA PHE A 741 -1.00 12.91 -19.34
C PHE A 741 0.21 13.31 -20.21
N LYS A 742 -0.04 13.66 -21.48
CA LYS A 742 0.98 13.87 -22.52
C LYS A 742 0.94 15.26 -23.16
N GLY A 743 0.20 16.20 -22.55
CA GLY A 743 0.13 17.59 -22.98
C GLY A 743 1.46 18.32 -22.80
N ASP A 744 1.55 19.51 -23.40
CA ASP A 744 2.76 20.33 -23.41
C ASP A 744 2.78 21.38 -22.28
N GLU A 745 3.93 22.03 -22.09
CA GLU A 745 4.12 23.06 -21.06
C GLU A 745 3.25 24.31 -21.26
N ASN A 746 2.68 24.51 -22.46
CA ASN A 746 1.86 25.66 -22.83
C ASN A 746 0.41 25.57 -22.31
N ASN A 747 0.06 24.52 -21.57
CA ASN A 747 -1.31 24.23 -21.13
C ASN A 747 -2.29 24.24 -22.30
N THR A 748 -1.99 23.45 -23.34
CA THR A 748 -2.86 23.30 -24.50
C THR A 748 -4.32 23.06 -24.06
N CYS A 749 -5.25 23.82 -24.65
CA CYS A 749 -6.68 23.85 -24.29
C CYS A 749 -7.01 24.28 -22.85
N GLY A 750 -6.07 24.91 -22.14
CA GLY A 750 -6.24 25.27 -20.73
C GLY A 750 -6.18 24.06 -19.79
N ILE A 751 -5.62 22.93 -20.24
CA ILE A 751 -5.41 21.73 -19.42
C ILE A 751 -3.96 21.75 -18.93
N THR A 752 -3.76 21.72 -17.61
CA THR A 752 -2.42 21.58 -17.00
C THR A 752 -2.08 20.09 -16.88
N PRO A 753 -0.98 19.61 -17.51
CA PRO A 753 -0.56 18.22 -17.38
C PRO A 753 -0.23 17.83 -15.93
N ILE A 754 -0.46 16.55 -15.56
CA ILE A 754 -0.23 16.05 -14.19
C ILE A 754 1.16 16.41 -13.65
N PRO A 755 2.29 16.18 -14.38
CA PRO A 755 3.61 16.40 -13.81
C PRO A 755 3.84 17.84 -13.34
N LYS A 756 3.43 18.78 -14.20
CA LYS A 756 3.49 20.21 -13.93
C LYS A 756 2.58 20.60 -12.76
N GLY A 757 1.33 20.14 -12.77
CA GLY A 757 0.36 20.46 -11.72
C GLY A 757 0.80 19.98 -10.33
N LEU A 758 1.39 18.79 -10.23
CA LEU A 758 1.89 18.27 -8.95
C LEU A 758 3.17 18.96 -8.47
N LYS A 759 4.06 19.35 -9.39
CA LYS A 759 5.20 20.18 -9.05
C LYS A 759 4.77 21.52 -8.44
N GLU A 760 3.77 22.18 -9.04
CA GLU A 760 3.19 23.41 -8.50
C GLU A 760 2.61 23.15 -7.10
N TYR A 761 1.79 22.10 -6.95
CA TYR A 761 1.24 21.70 -5.66
C TYR A 761 2.31 21.48 -4.57
N TRP A 762 3.37 20.72 -4.86
CA TRP A 762 4.43 20.44 -3.89
C TRP A 762 5.26 21.67 -3.54
N ASN A 763 5.47 22.58 -4.50
CA ASN A 763 6.12 23.87 -4.22
C ASN A 763 5.26 24.72 -3.28
N ASP A 764 3.95 24.81 -3.54
CA ASP A 764 3.03 25.57 -2.70
C ASP A 764 2.98 24.99 -1.29
N LYS A 765 2.84 23.66 -1.16
CA LYS A 765 2.87 22.98 0.15
C LYS A 765 4.18 23.18 0.90
N HIS A 766 5.31 23.20 0.21
CA HIS A 766 6.60 23.44 0.85
C HIS A 766 6.78 24.91 1.28
N GLN A 767 6.20 25.85 0.55
CA GLN A 767 6.16 27.27 0.93
C GLN A 767 5.26 27.51 2.15
N ASP A 768 4.12 26.84 2.21
CA ASP A 768 3.18 26.92 3.34
C ASP A 768 3.73 26.24 4.60
N ASP A 769 4.37 25.07 4.45
CA ASP A 769 4.98 24.30 5.54
C ASP A 769 6.38 23.80 5.15
N ALA A 770 7.42 24.44 5.71
CA ALA A 770 8.80 24.03 5.48
C ALA A 770 9.08 22.57 5.91
N GLU A 771 8.31 22.03 6.86
CA GLU A 771 8.41 20.65 7.34
C GLU A 771 7.74 19.63 6.41
N PHE A 772 7.01 20.06 5.37
CA PHE A 772 6.43 19.19 4.33
C PHE A 772 7.48 18.26 3.68
N SER A 773 8.71 18.77 3.51
CA SER A 773 9.84 18.02 2.95
C SER A 773 10.30 16.86 3.84
N LYS A 774 10.12 16.95 5.16
CA LYS A 774 10.64 15.99 6.16
C LYS A 774 9.55 15.12 6.79
N THR A 775 8.33 15.63 6.83
CA THR A 775 7.21 15.04 7.56
C THR A 775 5.98 14.90 6.67
N TYR A 776 5.13 13.95 7.03
CA TYR A 776 3.82 13.77 6.43
C TYR A 776 2.76 14.07 7.48
N SER A 777 1.73 14.80 7.10
CA SER A 777 0.61 15.18 7.98
C SER A 777 -0.70 14.65 7.41
N ALA A 778 -1.58 14.15 8.27
CA ALA A 778 -2.90 13.66 7.87
C ALA A 778 -3.95 13.91 8.97
N THR A 779 -5.22 13.88 8.57
CA THR A 779 -6.36 13.92 9.48
C THR A 779 -6.57 12.56 10.14
N TYR A 780 -7.00 12.57 11.39
CA TYR A 780 -7.33 11.35 12.14
C TYR A 780 -8.73 11.47 12.74
N GLU A 781 -9.52 10.42 12.51
CA GLU A 781 -10.83 10.22 13.13
C GLU A 781 -10.79 9.00 14.05
N SER A 782 -11.37 9.13 15.24
CA SER A 782 -11.42 8.02 16.20
C SER A 782 -12.30 6.87 15.68
N PRO A 783 -12.00 5.61 16.06
CA PRO A 783 -12.88 4.47 15.76
C PRO A 783 -14.31 4.69 16.25
N LYS A 784 -15.30 4.09 15.57
CA LYS A 784 -16.75 4.23 15.86
C LYS A 784 -17.11 3.88 17.31
N GLU A 785 -16.53 2.82 17.85
CA GLU A 785 -16.78 2.33 19.21
C GLU A 785 -15.93 3.12 20.23
N LYS A 786 -16.42 4.30 20.63
CA LYS A 786 -15.77 5.15 21.65
C LYS A 786 -15.64 4.39 22.99
N GLY A 787 -14.40 4.18 23.44
CA GLY A 787 -14.07 3.38 24.63
C GLY A 787 -13.31 2.07 24.32
N GLN A 788 -13.38 1.60 23.06
CA GLN A 788 -12.56 0.50 22.55
C GLN A 788 -11.43 0.99 21.64
N ALA A 789 -11.21 2.31 21.53
CA ALA A 789 -10.15 2.88 20.69
C ALA A 789 -8.77 2.26 20.95
N GLY A 790 -8.43 1.94 22.21
CA GLY A 790 -7.20 1.22 22.54
C GLY A 790 -7.09 -0.18 21.92
N LEU A 791 -8.19 -0.82 21.50
CA LEU A 791 -8.23 -2.11 20.79
C LEU A 791 -7.79 -1.99 19.33
N TYR A 792 -7.98 -0.82 18.71
CA TYR A 792 -7.66 -0.55 17.31
C TYR A 792 -6.24 0.00 17.13
N LEU A 793 -5.57 0.44 18.20
CA LEU A 793 -4.39 1.28 18.17
C LEU A 793 -3.09 0.57 18.61
N SER A 794 -1.98 0.92 17.95
CA SER A 794 -0.55 0.61 18.22
C SER A 794 -0.17 -0.76 18.77
N ALA A 795 -0.98 -1.78 18.51
CA ALA A 795 -0.60 -3.14 18.78
C ALA A 795 -1.06 -4.09 17.68
N PHE A 796 -0.11 -4.84 17.13
CA PHE A 796 -0.43 -5.95 16.24
C PHE A 796 -1.25 -6.98 17.01
N MET A 797 -2.41 -7.37 16.46
CA MET A 797 -3.16 -8.52 16.95
C MET A 797 -2.47 -9.81 16.48
N PRO A 798 -1.86 -10.60 17.39
CA PRO A 798 -1.26 -11.86 17.03
C PRO A 798 -2.34 -12.80 16.51
N GLY A 799 -2.10 -13.46 15.39
CA GLY A 799 -2.92 -14.59 14.98
C GLY A 799 -2.61 -15.86 15.80
N PRO A 800 -3.23 -17.00 15.44
CA PRO A 800 -3.05 -18.32 16.08
C PRO A 800 -1.62 -18.72 16.39
N GLY A 801 -0.68 -18.43 15.48
CA GLY A 801 0.74 -18.76 15.66
C GLY A 801 1.44 -18.00 16.81
N GLN A 802 0.79 -17.00 17.40
CA GLN A 802 1.34 -16.17 18.47
C GLN A 802 0.46 -16.18 19.75
N GLY A 803 -0.50 -17.10 19.83
CA GLY A 803 -1.30 -17.38 21.03
C GLY A 803 -2.68 -16.74 21.08
N ALA A 804 -3.16 -16.10 19.99
CA ALA A 804 -4.52 -15.56 19.89
C ALA A 804 -5.34 -16.28 18.82
N GLU A 805 -6.66 -16.23 18.87
CA GLU A 805 -7.60 -16.80 17.91
C GLU A 805 -7.60 -16.06 16.56
N ASN A 806 -8.36 -16.54 15.58
CA ASN A 806 -8.42 -15.94 14.23
C ASN A 806 -8.94 -14.49 14.21
N ASN A 807 -9.71 -14.12 15.24
CA ASN A 807 -10.22 -12.78 15.49
C ASN A 807 -9.24 -11.88 16.27
N GLY A 808 -8.04 -12.38 16.63
CA GLY A 808 -7.02 -11.65 17.40
C GLY A 808 -7.13 -11.73 18.93
N THR A 809 -8.09 -12.50 19.48
CA THR A 809 -8.28 -12.61 20.94
C THR A 809 -7.50 -13.75 21.58
N ILE A 810 -6.88 -13.52 22.73
CA ILE A 810 -6.24 -14.52 23.58
C ILE A 810 -7.23 -14.95 24.66
N THR A 811 -7.71 -16.18 24.58
CA THR A 811 -8.46 -16.83 25.65
C THR A 811 -7.51 -17.46 26.65
N HIS A 812 -7.56 -17.00 27.91
CA HIS A 812 -6.72 -17.58 28.95
C HIS A 812 -7.28 -18.95 29.37
N PRO A 813 -6.47 -20.03 29.41
CA PRO A 813 -6.98 -21.39 29.66
C PRO A 813 -7.64 -21.57 31.04
N PHE A 814 -7.37 -20.67 31.99
CA PHE A 814 -7.98 -20.68 33.33
C PHE A 814 -9.02 -19.57 33.55
N LEU A 815 -9.20 -18.66 32.58
CA LEU A 815 -10.20 -17.58 32.61
C LEU A 815 -10.84 -17.45 31.20
N PRO A 816 -11.60 -18.46 30.76
CA PRO A 816 -12.12 -18.51 29.39
C PRO A 816 -13.26 -17.50 29.13
N GLU A 817 -13.89 -16.97 30.18
CA GLU A 817 -14.99 -16.00 30.07
C GLU A 817 -14.50 -14.55 29.79
N ASP A 818 -13.19 -14.29 29.96
CA ASP A 818 -12.58 -12.97 29.74
C ASP A 818 -11.49 -13.05 28.64
N PRO A 819 -11.87 -13.21 27.36
CA PRO A 819 -10.90 -13.16 26.26
C PRO A 819 -10.22 -11.78 26.21
N ILE A 820 -8.89 -11.77 26.27
CA ILE A 820 -8.07 -10.56 26.22
C ILE A 820 -7.60 -10.36 24.79
N ILE A 821 -7.69 -9.17 24.21
CA ILE A 821 -7.11 -8.94 22.88
C ILE A 821 -5.59 -9.09 22.94
N GLY A 822 -5.03 -9.96 22.11
CA GLY A 822 -3.59 -10.09 22.00
C GLY A 822 -3.03 -8.81 21.40
N LYS A 823 -2.18 -8.10 22.14
CA LYS A 823 -1.57 -6.86 21.67
C LYS A 823 -0.06 -6.96 21.72
N ARG A 824 0.62 -6.56 20.64
CA ARG A 824 2.08 -6.39 20.62
C ARG A 824 2.46 -4.97 20.25
N ASN A 825 3.12 -4.28 21.18
CA ASN A 825 3.54 -2.89 21.04
C ASN A 825 4.37 -2.64 19.77
N SER A 826 4.22 -1.42 19.25
CA SER A 826 4.95 -0.81 18.11
C SER A 826 6.49 -0.81 18.22
N TYR A 827 7.04 -1.08 19.40
CA TYR A 827 8.48 -1.14 19.70
C TYR A 827 8.89 -2.46 20.35
N SER A 828 8.64 -3.58 19.68
CA SER A 828 9.18 -4.84 20.18
C SER A 828 10.52 -5.12 19.50
N THR A 829 11.49 -5.55 20.28
CA THR A 829 12.73 -6.16 19.80
C THR A 829 12.90 -7.46 20.57
N LYS A 830 13.53 -8.47 19.95
CA LYS A 830 13.91 -9.68 20.67
C LYS A 830 15.31 -10.09 20.29
N LEU A 831 16.06 -10.55 21.29
CA LEU A 831 17.31 -11.24 21.06
C LEU A 831 17.04 -12.56 20.35
N ILE A 832 17.87 -12.86 19.37
CA ILE A 832 17.86 -14.13 18.64
C ILE A 832 19.26 -14.72 18.68
N ALA A 833 19.36 -16.04 18.68
CA ALA A 833 20.65 -16.70 18.63
C ALA A 833 21.34 -16.38 17.28
N THR A 834 22.59 -15.89 17.35
CA THR A 834 23.38 -15.51 16.17
C THR A 834 23.50 -16.66 15.17
N GLU A 835 23.58 -17.90 15.63
CA GLU A 835 23.63 -19.10 14.78
C GLU A 835 22.45 -19.24 13.82
N LYS A 836 21.29 -18.63 14.13
CA LYS A 836 20.09 -18.75 13.29
C LYS A 836 20.11 -17.86 12.05
N VAL A 837 20.99 -16.84 12.02
CA VAL A 837 21.14 -15.92 10.88
C VAL A 837 22.39 -16.21 10.05
N ILE A 838 23.19 -17.21 10.42
CA ILE A 838 24.37 -17.65 9.66
C ILE A 838 23.96 -18.55 8.49
N ARG A 839 24.64 -18.38 7.35
CA ARG A 839 24.51 -19.28 6.20
C ARG A 839 24.90 -20.73 6.58
N GLY A 840 23.98 -21.68 6.46
CA GLY A 840 24.24 -23.11 6.72
C GLY A 840 24.31 -23.53 8.20
N GLY A 841 23.75 -22.74 9.13
CA GLY A 841 23.71 -23.07 10.56
C GLY A 841 22.96 -24.38 10.90
N LYS A 842 23.32 -25.02 12.03
CA LYS A 842 22.81 -26.34 12.49
C LYS A 842 21.29 -26.39 12.72
N THR A 843 20.67 -25.24 13.01
CA THR A 843 19.22 -25.06 13.15
C THR A 843 18.85 -23.77 12.42
N PRO A 844 18.56 -23.82 11.11
CA PRO A 844 18.20 -22.61 10.39
C PRO A 844 16.90 -22.03 10.99
N TYR A 845 16.79 -20.70 11.01
CA TYR A 845 15.53 -20.00 11.36
C TYR A 845 14.34 -20.50 10.51
N ILE A 846 14.65 -21.15 9.37
CA ILE A 846 13.76 -21.85 8.43
C ILE A 846 12.89 -22.93 9.12
N GLY A 847 13.36 -23.56 10.22
CA GLY A 847 12.71 -24.77 10.77
C GLY A 847 11.99 -24.65 12.12
N THR A 848 12.17 -23.57 12.91
CA THR A 848 11.73 -23.60 14.34
C THR A 848 10.94 -22.39 14.85
N LEU A 849 10.85 -21.28 14.12
CA LEU A 849 9.97 -20.16 14.50
C LEU A 849 9.45 -19.50 13.24
N SER A 850 8.13 -19.49 13.11
CA SER A 850 7.38 -18.89 12.00
C SER A 850 7.96 -17.51 11.65
N THR A 851 8.59 -17.41 10.47
CA THR A 851 8.34 -16.23 9.62
C THR A 851 6.84 -16.00 9.67
N TYR A 852 6.41 -14.78 9.96
CA TYR A 852 4.98 -14.48 9.92
C TYR A 852 4.46 -14.90 8.54
N MET A 853 3.62 -15.92 8.55
CA MET A 853 3.10 -16.61 7.37
C MET A 853 1.60 -16.57 7.52
N GLU A 854 0.97 -15.76 6.68
CA GLU A 854 -0.47 -15.58 6.65
C GLU A 854 -1.13 -16.87 6.12
N ARG A 855 -1.55 -17.78 7.00
CA ARG A 855 -2.47 -18.87 6.65
C ARG A 855 -3.28 -19.37 7.86
N ASP A 856 -4.46 -19.92 7.58
CA ASP A 856 -5.49 -20.42 8.52
C ASP A 856 -5.12 -21.68 9.32
N SER A 857 -3.93 -22.28 9.14
CA SER A 857 -3.53 -23.49 9.86
C SER A 857 -2.04 -23.54 10.21
N LEU A 858 -1.75 -24.11 11.38
CA LEU A 858 -0.43 -24.18 12.01
C LEU A 858 0.61 -24.90 11.14
N GLY A 859 1.82 -24.33 11.05
CA GLY A 859 3.02 -24.99 10.51
C GLY A 859 3.09 -25.11 8.98
N HIS A 860 2.17 -24.50 8.25
CA HIS A 860 2.14 -24.58 6.79
C HIS A 860 2.54 -23.25 6.15
N THR A 861 3.62 -23.32 5.38
CA THR A 861 4.05 -22.29 4.44
C THR A 861 2.90 -21.97 3.46
N PRO A 862 2.58 -20.68 3.18
CA PRO A 862 1.62 -20.35 2.14
C PRO A 862 2.01 -21.04 0.82
N THR A 863 1.03 -21.50 0.06
CA THR A 863 1.25 -22.23 -1.20
C THR A 863 2.05 -21.40 -2.22
N ASP A 864 2.00 -20.07 -2.08
CA ASP A 864 2.73 -19.09 -2.89
C ASP A 864 4.10 -18.68 -2.32
N LEU A 865 4.56 -19.31 -1.23
CA LEU A 865 5.87 -19.09 -0.62
C LEU A 865 6.64 -20.39 -0.25
N PRO A 866 6.62 -21.47 -1.04
CA PRO A 866 7.33 -22.70 -0.69
C PRO A 866 8.84 -22.45 -0.59
N ASN A 867 9.45 -22.81 0.56
CA ASN A 867 10.91 -22.82 0.78
C ASN A 867 11.62 -21.45 0.66
N VAL A 868 11.19 -20.44 1.44
CA VAL A 868 11.90 -19.15 1.51
C VAL A 868 13.34 -19.33 2.01
N ILE A 869 14.32 -19.10 1.14
CA ILE A 869 15.75 -19.04 1.48
C ILE A 869 16.12 -17.59 1.80
N PHE A 870 16.74 -17.35 2.95
CA PHE A 870 17.18 -16.00 3.32
C PHE A 870 18.35 -15.55 2.44
N LYS A 871 18.22 -14.38 1.82
CA LYS A 871 19.21 -13.79 0.92
C LYS A 871 20.30 -13.01 1.65
N ASN A 872 19.99 -12.45 2.83
CA ASN A 872 20.89 -11.58 3.59
C ASN A 872 21.42 -12.25 4.88
N THR A 873 22.01 -13.43 4.77
CA THR A 873 22.60 -14.14 5.91
C THR A 873 23.87 -13.48 6.44
N LEU A 874 24.31 -13.80 7.66
CA LEU A 874 25.67 -13.53 8.12
C LEU A 874 26.63 -14.59 7.57
N ASP A 875 27.83 -14.14 7.19
CA ASP A 875 28.94 -15.04 6.88
C ASP A 875 29.48 -15.69 8.16
N ARG A 876 29.87 -16.96 8.06
CA ARG A 876 30.46 -17.72 9.16
C ARG A 876 31.86 -17.22 9.48
N GLU A 877 32.60 -16.75 8.48
CA GLU A 877 33.95 -16.20 8.64
C GLU A 877 34.00 -15.03 9.64
N HIS A 878 32.90 -14.29 9.79
CA HIS A 878 32.78 -13.22 10.79
C HIS A 878 32.76 -13.71 12.24
N LEU A 879 32.67 -15.02 12.47
CA LEU A 879 32.55 -15.67 13.78
C LEU A 879 33.70 -16.67 14.04
N ASP A 880 34.64 -16.82 13.09
CA ASP A 880 35.72 -17.83 13.11
C ASP A 880 36.87 -17.51 14.07
N GLU A 881 36.54 -17.08 15.29
CA GLU A 881 37.44 -17.19 16.45
C GLU A 881 37.33 -18.57 17.11
N PHE A 882 36.39 -19.43 16.67
CA PHE A 882 36.11 -20.74 17.26
C PHE A 882 36.67 -21.95 16.51
N GLU A 883 37.24 -21.81 15.30
CA GLU A 883 37.75 -22.95 14.52
C GLU A 883 39.27 -23.18 14.61
N SER A 884 40.06 -22.21 15.08
CA SER A 884 41.49 -22.42 15.30
C SER A 884 41.78 -22.90 16.72
N GLY A 885 41.45 -24.15 17.06
CA GLY A 885 42.16 -24.83 18.15
C GLY A 885 41.41 -25.78 19.09
N LEU A 886 40.11 -26.07 18.90
CA LEU A 886 39.43 -27.06 19.74
C LEU A 886 38.70 -28.10 18.89
N ASN A 887 39.48 -29.09 18.44
CA ASN A 887 38.94 -30.42 18.15
C ASN A 887 38.38 -30.98 19.46
N TRP A 888 37.07 -31.21 19.51
CA TRP A 888 36.47 -32.16 20.45
C TRP A 888 36.64 -33.57 19.91
#